data_AF-A0A409VGY1-F1
#
_entry.id   AF-A0A409VGY1-F1
#
_cell.length_a   1.000
_cell.length_b   1.000
_cell.length_c   1.000
_cell.angle_alpha   90.00
_cell.angle_beta   90.00
_cell.angle_gamma   90.00
#
_symmetry.space_group_name_H-M   'P 1'
#
loop_
_entity.id
_entity.type
_entity.pdbx_description
1 polymer ?
#
loop_
_entity_poly.entity_id
_entity_poly.type
_entity_poly.pdbx_seq_one_letter_code
_entity_poly.pdbx_strand_id
1 'polypeptide(L)'
;MAEDPDYESLPSNAGLAVNMLAGALAGISEHAVMFPIDSIKTRMQVFATSPVAVYSGVGNAFAKISSTEGLRALWRGVSSVILGAGPAHAVHFGTLEAVKELAGGNEAGNQFLATSLAGASATIAADAFMNPFDVVKQRMQVHQSEFRSVWACARTVYRAEGIGAFYVSYPTTLAISIPFNAIQYTVYEHVKRFMNPRNEYSPQSHILAGGIAGAAAAAVTTPLDVAKTMLQTRGVASDADIRNVRGMFDALRVIWARDGIRGYGRGLTPRVLTIMPSSALCWMSYEFFISVLLYSHRPVVLYTASTLATNEIEQFNLTAFLALDTNHTLTSPFTPLVAILPVTPASFHSILDLLEPFLKYGEPSVREVVIVCPASVISDVRLRLQDISRSVQSVGHPDISVLLSPDPLEQASAVLRAAADTGTDSLLVMDDEGLKGLSEAMHRTLLRSPALLLPFGPKGAPLSTSQSSVDTRIGRLSPAEYLVPPFVAPAFLLSSFTSNTSLGIWADLGKKTATYYSHPVGGLLLEIAAEPSISAQSDRLMLGDPAFELDSFVAPVQTFRNARFIFFLPTLDDLRRATPLICSMSRTSATQMTVLVYDEMPSELSQQDLKEGYLHGFNCVVKYDILTGRLPPSFTGKGSKALHKWLNKIDRSPTAVLSVQEMDSFAASLRSKSVRELFHGATMIEIPRNDLDHSEWMTSLSAEEWKNWHTPRIDICVITKDRAQSLSRLFDSLSTAPYFGDSVGLRINIEQDSDTETLDVVSNLSWPFGHTYIHRRVIHGGLLPAVLESWYPHNDDSYGVLLEDDVEVSPFFYAWIKMAILRYRYGEATDRNQNLFGVSLYQQKHLELPLGGRQAFDPRSFFSKAGLRHPNTPYLSQVPCSWGAVYFPEHWRDFHDYLSFRLAEHAITIEDNVVEDVRSNHWSNSWKRYFIELVYLRGYVMLYPNFEEFLSLSTNHLEVGSHVKVRSAENEELFSLPLMQLQKPGESCRLLELPHGRLPGTNLLPVLNLTGSLTSLEEIKKRGISKRENLFTCESPTGSDEDLPFLCAGTWKIPEPFD
;
A
#
# COMPACT_ATOMS: atom_id res chain seq x y z
N MET A 1 29.40 -17.60 -22.54
CA MET A 1 29.03 -16.34 -23.20
C MET A 1 27.53 -16.23 -23.07
N ALA A 2 27.05 -15.49 -22.08
CA ALA A 2 25.64 -15.15 -22.00
C ALA A 2 25.40 -14.05 -23.03
N GLU A 3 24.52 -14.29 -23.99
CA GLU A 3 24.05 -13.27 -24.92
C GLU A 3 23.30 -12.21 -24.13
N ASP A 4 23.81 -10.98 -24.11
CA ASP A 4 23.03 -9.84 -23.66
C ASP A 4 21.83 -9.69 -24.63
N PRO A 5 20.60 -9.48 -24.13
CA PRO A 5 19.44 -9.35 -25.00
C PRO A 5 19.65 -8.20 -25.99
N ASP A 6 19.49 -8.52 -27.28
CA ASP A 6 19.56 -7.56 -28.38
C ASP A 6 18.67 -6.35 -28.06
N TYR A 7 19.17 -5.15 -28.27
CA TYR A 7 18.45 -3.89 -27.99
C TYR A 7 17.09 -3.79 -28.72
N GLU A 8 16.90 -4.56 -29.79
CA GLU A 8 15.65 -4.67 -30.56
C GLU A 8 14.85 -5.94 -30.22
N SER A 9 15.32 -6.77 -29.28
CA SER A 9 14.60 -7.98 -28.88
C SER A 9 13.48 -7.65 -27.91
N LEU A 10 12.33 -8.26 -28.18
CA LEU A 10 11.12 -8.12 -27.37
C LEU A 10 11.39 -8.72 -25.98
N PRO A 11 11.00 -8.07 -24.88
CA PRO A 11 11.03 -8.70 -23.57
C PRO A 11 10.15 -9.96 -23.61
N SER A 12 10.69 -11.09 -23.16
CA SER A 12 10.09 -12.43 -23.28
C SER A 12 8.71 -12.59 -22.63
N ASN A 13 8.26 -11.59 -21.88
CA ASN A 13 7.13 -11.67 -20.97
C ASN A 13 5.94 -10.75 -21.37
N ALA A 14 6.05 -10.00 -22.47
CA ALA A 14 4.99 -9.11 -22.98
C ALA A 14 4.52 -9.55 -24.38
N GLY A 15 3.22 -9.45 -24.66
CA GLY A 15 2.66 -9.89 -25.95
C GLY A 15 3.21 -9.09 -27.13
N LEU A 16 3.45 -9.75 -28.28
CA LEU A 16 4.04 -9.18 -29.50
C LEU A 16 3.40 -7.82 -29.88
N ALA A 17 2.07 -7.72 -29.83
CA ALA A 17 1.34 -6.50 -30.15
C ALA A 17 1.63 -5.32 -29.21
N VAL A 18 1.84 -5.59 -27.92
CA VAL A 18 2.16 -4.56 -26.91
C VAL A 18 3.56 -4.02 -27.14
N ASN A 19 4.51 -4.91 -27.41
CA ASN A 19 5.88 -4.52 -27.70
C ASN A 19 6.01 -3.79 -29.05
N MET A 20 5.27 -4.21 -30.08
CA MET A 20 5.21 -3.50 -31.37
C MET A 20 4.63 -2.10 -31.22
N LEU A 21 3.58 -1.93 -30.40
CA LEU A 21 2.96 -0.64 -30.15
C LEU A 21 3.84 0.27 -29.28
N ALA A 22 4.50 -0.28 -28.26
CA ALA A 22 5.48 0.43 -27.45
C ALA A 22 6.67 0.90 -28.30
N GLY A 23 7.20 0.02 -29.15
CA GLY A 23 8.26 0.33 -30.12
C GLY A 23 7.85 1.42 -31.11
N ALA A 24 6.62 1.34 -31.65
CA ALA A 24 6.09 2.37 -32.55
C ALA A 24 5.96 3.74 -31.89
N LEU A 25 5.46 3.81 -30.65
CA LEU A 25 5.31 5.06 -29.89
C LEU A 25 6.67 5.63 -29.46
N ALA A 26 7.62 4.77 -29.13
CA ALA A 26 8.99 5.16 -28.82
C ALA A 26 9.68 5.79 -30.04
N GLY A 27 9.60 5.16 -31.22
CA GLY A 27 10.15 5.70 -32.46
C GLY A 27 9.47 7.00 -32.92
N ILE A 28 8.16 7.13 -32.71
CA ILE A 28 7.45 8.40 -32.96
C ILE A 28 7.98 9.51 -32.04
N SER A 29 8.16 9.22 -30.76
CA SER A 29 8.63 10.19 -29.76
C SER A 29 10.06 10.65 -30.02
N GLU A 30 10.95 9.70 -30.31
CA GLU A 30 12.33 9.97 -30.70
C GLU A 30 12.39 10.92 -31.91
N HIS A 31 11.70 10.56 -33.00
CA HIS A 31 11.72 11.37 -34.21
C HIS A 31 11.06 12.74 -34.05
N ALA A 32 10.03 12.87 -33.20
CA ALA A 32 9.37 14.15 -32.94
C ALA A 32 10.25 15.11 -32.13
N VAL A 33 10.98 14.59 -31.13
CA VAL A 33 11.91 15.37 -30.30
C VAL A 33 13.13 15.81 -31.11
N MET A 34 13.68 14.91 -31.93
CA MET A 34 14.88 15.18 -32.72
C MET A 34 14.61 15.91 -34.04
N PHE A 35 13.33 16.13 -34.39
CA PHE A 35 12.90 16.74 -35.65
C PHE A 35 13.49 18.13 -35.96
N PRO A 36 13.71 19.04 -34.98
CA PRO A 36 14.33 20.34 -35.25
C PRO A 36 15.76 20.23 -35.80
N ILE A 37 16.54 19.26 -35.28
CA ILE A 37 17.92 19.04 -35.72
C ILE A 37 17.92 18.35 -37.09
N ASP A 38 16.97 17.43 -37.34
CA ASP A 38 16.77 16.83 -38.67
C ASP A 38 16.39 17.90 -39.73
N SER A 39 15.53 18.85 -39.39
CA SER A 39 15.17 19.96 -40.30
C SER A 39 16.38 20.86 -40.62
N ILE A 40 17.25 21.11 -39.64
CA ILE A 40 18.51 21.84 -39.86
C ILE A 40 19.45 21.01 -40.76
N LYS A 41 19.60 19.72 -40.51
CA LYS A 41 20.39 18.80 -41.34
C LYS A 41 19.93 18.85 -42.80
N THR A 42 18.64 18.64 -43.04
CA THR A 42 18.04 18.67 -44.38
C THR A 42 18.33 19.99 -45.10
N ARG A 43 18.13 21.13 -44.43
CA ARG A 43 18.40 22.44 -45.04
C ARG A 43 19.88 22.71 -45.33
N MET A 44 20.79 22.14 -44.54
CA MET A 44 22.22 22.21 -44.80
C MET A 44 22.69 21.24 -45.89
N GLN A 45 21.93 20.17 -46.15
CA GLN A 45 22.21 19.17 -47.19
C GLN A 45 21.58 19.52 -48.56
N VAL A 46 20.50 20.30 -48.56
CA VAL A 46 19.88 20.79 -49.80
C VAL A 46 20.78 21.84 -50.45
N PHE A 47 21.09 21.64 -51.73
CA PHE A 47 21.94 22.53 -52.51
C PHE A 47 21.12 23.74 -52.96
N ALA A 48 20.99 24.74 -52.08
CA ALA A 48 20.27 25.97 -52.38
C ALA A 48 21.07 26.90 -53.32
N THR A 49 20.40 27.54 -54.28
CA THR A 49 20.98 28.57 -55.16
C THR A 49 21.01 29.98 -54.51
N SER A 50 20.41 30.17 -53.34
CA SER A 50 20.27 31.48 -52.69
C SER A 50 21.35 31.73 -51.62
N PRO A 51 22.06 32.87 -51.62
CA PRO A 51 23.07 33.22 -50.61
C PRO A 51 22.49 33.30 -49.18
N VAL A 52 21.18 33.56 -49.05
CA VAL A 52 20.48 33.68 -47.76
C VAL A 52 20.33 32.31 -47.07
N ALA A 53 20.33 31.22 -47.82
CA ALA A 53 20.19 29.85 -47.32
C ALA A 53 21.53 29.21 -46.88
N VAL A 54 22.64 29.93 -46.95
CA VAL A 54 23.94 29.42 -46.49
C VAL A 54 24.00 29.50 -44.96
N TYR A 55 24.13 28.34 -44.32
CA TYR A 55 24.28 28.20 -42.88
C TYR A 55 25.71 27.79 -42.54
N SER A 56 26.34 28.47 -41.57
CA SER A 56 27.72 28.17 -41.15
C SER A 56 27.82 27.03 -40.13
N GLY A 57 26.71 26.68 -39.47
CA GLY A 57 26.65 25.63 -38.46
C GLY A 57 25.26 25.51 -37.83
N VAL A 58 25.06 24.51 -36.96
CA VAL A 58 23.74 24.15 -36.39
C VAL A 58 23.14 25.29 -35.57
N GLY A 59 23.91 25.94 -34.68
CA GLY A 59 23.43 27.06 -33.88
C GLY A 59 23.08 28.30 -34.72
N ASN A 60 23.89 28.59 -35.74
CA ASN A 60 23.59 29.66 -36.70
C ASN A 60 22.32 29.35 -37.52
N ALA A 61 22.15 28.10 -37.95
CA ALA A 61 20.95 27.67 -38.66
C ALA A 61 19.70 27.77 -37.79
N PHE A 62 19.76 27.30 -36.53
CA PHE A 62 18.66 27.42 -35.57
C PHE A 62 18.25 28.88 -35.37
N ALA A 63 19.20 29.76 -35.05
CA ALA A 63 18.94 31.19 -34.81
C ALA A 63 18.41 31.90 -36.07
N LYS A 64 18.95 31.57 -37.25
CA LYS A 64 18.53 32.19 -38.52
C LYS A 64 17.15 31.71 -38.94
N ILE A 65 16.81 30.43 -38.78
CA ILE A 65 15.48 29.89 -39.13
C ILE A 65 14.43 30.41 -38.15
N SER A 66 14.70 30.40 -36.84
CA SER A 66 13.74 30.85 -35.84
C SER A 66 13.42 32.35 -35.97
N SER A 67 14.42 33.18 -36.30
CA SER A 67 14.24 34.63 -36.49
C SER A 67 13.59 35.01 -37.82
N THR A 68 13.79 34.23 -38.89
CA THR A 68 13.28 34.58 -40.24
C THR A 68 11.97 33.89 -40.60
N GLU A 69 11.73 32.66 -40.14
CA GLU A 69 10.55 31.85 -40.47
C GLU A 69 9.69 31.49 -39.25
N GLY A 70 10.17 31.80 -38.04
CA GLY A 70 9.53 31.44 -36.78
C GLY A 70 9.94 30.07 -36.25
N LEU A 71 9.88 29.89 -34.93
CA LEU A 71 10.33 28.67 -34.25
C LEU A 71 9.60 27.39 -34.71
N ARG A 72 8.30 27.51 -35.04
CA ARG A 72 7.48 26.39 -35.55
C ARG A 72 7.95 25.87 -36.91
N ALA A 73 8.73 26.64 -37.67
CA ALA A 73 9.27 26.20 -38.95
C ALA A 73 10.20 24.98 -38.82
N LEU A 74 10.83 24.79 -37.65
CA LEU A 74 11.70 23.64 -37.37
C LEU A 74 10.94 22.30 -37.22
N TRP A 75 9.63 22.34 -36.99
CA TRP A 75 8.76 21.13 -36.95
C TRP A 75 8.01 20.89 -38.25
N ARG A 76 8.35 21.63 -39.31
CA ARG A 76 7.63 21.54 -40.59
C ARG A 76 7.88 20.19 -41.26
N GLY A 77 6.83 19.37 -41.35
CA GLY A 77 6.89 18.02 -41.92
C GLY A 77 6.93 16.90 -40.87
N VAL A 78 6.89 17.21 -39.57
CA VAL A 78 6.91 16.21 -38.49
C VAL A 78 5.74 15.23 -38.60
N SER A 79 4.57 15.71 -39.03
CA SER A 79 3.40 14.86 -39.26
C SER A 79 3.63 13.80 -40.34
N SER A 80 4.49 14.04 -41.34
CA SER A 80 4.86 13.02 -42.33
C SER A 80 5.63 11.87 -41.68
N VAL A 81 6.51 12.18 -40.73
CA VAL A 81 7.30 11.17 -40.01
C VAL A 81 6.46 10.40 -39.01
N ILE A 82 5.58 11.07 -38.27
CA ILE A 82 4.65 10.41 -37.33
C ILE A 82 3.75 9.42 -38.07
N LEU A 83 3.24 9.80 -39.25
CA LEU A 83 2.40 8.92 -40.07
C LEU A 83 3.15 7.71 -40.67
N GLY A 84 4.47 7.84 -40.90
CA GLY A 84 5.29 6.78 -41.48
C GLY A 84 5.95 5.86 -40.45
N ALA A 85 6.40 6.40 -39.31
CA ALA A 85 7.27 5.71 -38.36
C ALA A 85 6.59 4.51 -37.69
N GLY A 86 5.37 4.67 -37.18
CA GLY A 86 4.66 3.59 -36.50
C GLY A 86 4.44 2.36 -37.39
N PRO A 87 3.81 2.50 -38.57
CA PRO A 87 3.59 1.37 -39.47
C PRO A 87 4.89 0.78 -40.04
N ALA A 88 5.95 1.59 -40.25
CA ALA A 88 7.25 1.07 -40.69
C ALA A 88 7.88 0.12 -39.66
N HIS A 89 7.80 0.44 -38.36
CA HIS A 89 8.25 -0.45 -37.29
C HIS A 89 7.41 -1.74 -37.23
N ALA A 90 6.09 -1.65 -37.44
CA ALA A 90 5.24 -2.83 -37.51
C ALA A 90 5.62 -3.76 -38.66
N VAL A 91 5.92 -3.19 -39.84
CA VAL A 91 6.42 -3.94 -41.01
C VAL A 91 7.79 -4.56 -40.73
N HIS A 92 8.67 -3.85 -40.03
CA HIS A 92 9.99 -4.34 -39.64
C HIS A 92 9.88 -5.61 -38.80
N PHE A 93 9.23 -5.54 -37.63
CA PHE A 93 9.11 -6.69 -36.73
C PHE A 93 8.32 -7.85 -37.35
N GLY A 94 7.24 -7.56 -38.08
CA GLY A 94 6.47 -8.61 -38.76
C GLY A 94 7.27 -9.37 -39.82
N THR A 95 8.12 -8.67 -40.57
CA THR A 95 8.98 -9.29 -41.59
C THR A 95 10.16 -10.03 -40.95
N LEU A 96 10.72 -9.51 -39.86
CA LEU A 96 11.79 -10.15 -39.10
C LEU A 96 11.36 -11.54 -38.61
N GLU A 97 10.21 -11.62 -37.94
CA GLU A 97 9.70 -12.88 -37.40
C GLU A 97 9.32 -13.87 -38.52
N ALA A 98 8.61 -13.41 -39.55
CA ALA A 98 8.22 -14.27 -40.67
C ALA A 98 9.43 -14.88 -41.41
N VAL A 99 10.49 -14.10 -41.63
CA VAL A 99 11.68 -14.59 -42.33
C VAL A 99 12.55 -15.47 -41.43
N LYS A 100 12.61 -15.20 -40.11
CA LYS A 100 13.27 -16.11 -39.15
C LYS A 100 12.60 -17.47 -39.11
N GLU A 101 11.26 -17.51 -39.10
CA GLU A 101 10.46 -18.74 -39.09
C GLU A 101 10.67 -19.54 -40.40
N LEU A 102 10.62 -18.87 -41.54
CA LEU A 102 10.86 -19.49 -42.85
C LEU A 102 12.32 -19.95 -43.06
N ALA A 103 13.28 -19.35 -42.38
CA ALA A 103 14.70 -19.70 -42.47
C ALA A 103 15.13 -20.85 -41.54
N GLY A 104 14.20 -21.48 -40.80
CA GLY A 104 14.46 -22.67 -39.99
C GLY A 104 15.12 -22.39 -38.63
N GLY A 105 14.79 -21.25 -38.00
CA GLY A 105 15.45 -20.70 -36.81
C GLY A 105 15.47 -21.53 -35.51
N ASN A 106 15.08 -22.80 -35.52
CA ASN A 106 15.10 -23.71 -34.36
C ASN A 106 16.02 -24.94 -34.51
N GLU A 107 16.84 -25.02 -35.57
CA GLU A 107 17.85 -26.08 -35.71
C GLU A 107 19.28 -25.54 -35.51
N ALA A 108 20.04 -26.21 -34.65
CA ALA A 108 21.26 -25.75 -33.97
C ALA A 108 22.52 -25.49 -34.84
N GLY A 109 22.37 -25.17 -36.12
CA GLY A 109 23.50 -25.08 -37.06
C GLY A 109 23.79 -23.71 -37.68
N ASN A 110 22.79 -22.85 -37.93
CA ASN A 110 22.95 -21.67 -38.80
C ASN A 110 22.19 -20.40 -38.35
N GLN A 111 22.08 -20.18 -37.05
CA GLN A 111 21.29 -19.08 -36.45
C GLN A 111 21.75 -17.68 -36.88
N PHE A 112 23.05 -17.48 -37.13
CA PHE A 112 23.57 -16.19 -37.63
C PHE A 112 23.10 -15.84 -39.05
N LEU A 113 23.09 -16.81 -39.97
CA LEU A 113 22.64 -16.59 -41.35
C LEU A 113 21.13 -16.35 -41.42
N ALA A 114 20.34 -17.12 -40.67
CA ALA A 114 18.90 -16.94 -40.58
C ALA A 114 18.53 -15.57 -39.99
N THR A 115 19.20 -15.16 -38.91
CA THR A 115 18.98 -13.87 -38.24
C THR A 115 19.42 -12.70 -39.11
N SER A 116 20.56 -12.82 -39.80
CA SER A 116 21.06 -11.78 -40.72
C SER A 116 20.16 -11.61 -41.94
N LEU A 117 19.67 -12.72 -42.52
CA LEU A 117 18.75 -12.70 -43.66
C LEU A 117 17.40 -12.08 -43.27
N ALA A 118 16.90 -12.43 -42.09
CA ALA A 118 15.67 -11.87 -41.55
C ALA A 118 15.80 -10.37 -41.25
N GLY A 119 16.89 -9.95 -40.60
CA GLY A 119 17.16 -8.54 -40.35
C GLY A 119 17.26 -7.72 -41.64
N ALA A 120 17.99 -8.22 -42.64
CA ALA A 120 18.10 -7.56 -43.94
C ALA A 120 16.73 -7.45 -44.65
N SER A 121 15.93 -8.51 -44.62
CA SER A 121 14.59 -8.53 -45.22
C SER A 121 13.63 -7.58 -44.52
N ALA A 122 13.69 -7.51 -43.18
CA ALA A 122 12.92 -6.59 -42.36
C ALA A 122 13.26 -5.13 -42.64
N THR A 123 14.55 -4.78 -42.75
CA THR A 123 14.98 -3.44 -43.14
C THR A 123 14.51 -3.07 -44.55
N ILE A 124 14.63 -3.98 -45.52
CA ILE A 124 14.15 -3.76 -46.90
C ILE A 124 12.66 -3.42 -46.93
N ALA A 125 11.84 -4.20 -46.22
CA ALA A 125 10.39 -4.01 -46.18
C ALA A 125 9.99 -2.72 -45.45
N ALA A 126 10.59 -2.45 -44.29
CA ALA A 126 10.32 -1.24 -43.51
C ALA A 126 10.73 0.03 -44.27
N ASP A 127 11.90 0.05 -44.89
CA ASP A 127 12.38 1.18 -45.70
C ASP A 127 11.49 1.40 -46.93
N ALA A 128 10.92 0.34 -47.52
CA ALA A 128 9.99 0.48 -48.64
C ALA A 128 8.73 1.24 -48.21
N PHE A 129 8.21 0.94 -47.02
CA PHE A 129 7.06 1.65 -46.48
C PHE A 129 7.40 3.10 -46.09
N MET A 130 8.55 3.33 -45.46
CA MET A 130 8.93 4.64 -44.93
C MET A 130 9.33 5.64 -46.04
N ASN A 131 9.90 5.16 -47.16
CA ASN A 131 10.50 6.03 -48.17
C ASN A 131 9.56 7.10 -48.77
N PRO A 132 8.27 6.83 -49.07
CA PRO A 132 7.31 7.85 -49.51
C PRO A 132 7.10 8.99 -48.49
N PHE A 133 7.01 8.64 -47.20
CA PHE A 133 6.85 9.61 -46.11
C PHE A 133 8.11 10.45 -45.91
N ASP A 134 9.27 9.83 -46.10
CA ASP A 134 10.57 10.49 -46.10
C ASP A 134 10.69 11.51 -47.25
N VAL A 135 10.25 11.17 -48.46
CA VAL A 135 10.24 12.10 -49.61
C VAL A 135 9.36 13.32 -49.33
N VAL A 136 8.17 13.12 -48.74
CA VAL A 136 7.26 14.22 -48.38
C VAL A 136 7.85 15.08 -47.26
N LYS A 137 8.42 14.45 -46.21
CA LYS A 137 9.14 15.14 -45.12
C LYS A 137 10.20 16.09 -45.67
N GLN A 138 11.09 15.57 -46.51
CA GLN A 138 12.24 16.31 -47.03
C GLN A 138 11.81 17.54 -47.84
N ARG A 139 10.75 17.41 -48.67
CA ARG A 139 10.20 18.53 -49.46
C ARG A 139 9.48 19.59 -48.62
N MET A 140 8.92 19.19 -47.49
CA MET A 140 8.32 20.12 -46.53
C MET A 140 9.38 20.85 -45.68
N GLN A 141 10.54 20.25 -45.46
CA GLN A 141 11.65 20.81 -44.67
C GLN A 141 12.50 21.83 -45.43
N VAL A 142 12.45 21.88 -46.77
CA VAL A 142 13.22 22.85 -47.59
C VAL A 142 12.87 24.30 -47.21
N HIS A 143 13.87 25.19 -47.26
CA HIS A 143 13.70 26.63 -47.02
C HIS A 143 12.61 27.22 -47.93
N GLN A 144 11.71 28.03 -47.36
CA GLN A 144 10.55 28.60 -48.05
C GLN A 144 9.66 27.57 -48.78
N SER A 145 9.58 26.32 -48.29
CA SER A 145 8.65 25.33 -48.85
C SER A 145 7.23 25.90 -48.94
N GLU A 146 6.55 25.67 -50.06
CA GLU A 146 5.14 26.05 -50.27
C GLU A 146 4.18 25.08 -49.55
N PHE A 147 4.67 23.89 -49.18
CA PHE A 147 3.84 22.81 -48.66
C PHE A 147 3.63 22.91 -47.14
N ARG A 148 2.42 23.29 -46.72
CA ARG A 148 2.03 23.36 -45.29
C ARG A 148 1.34 22.08 -44.80
N SER A 149 0.87 21.24 -45.71
CA SER A 149 0.18 19.98 -45.43
C SER A 149 0.85 18.81 -46.14
N VAL A 150 0.98 17.68 -45.45
CA VAL A 150 1.53 16.41 -45.97
C VAL A 150 0.74 15.97 -47.20
N TRP A 151 -0.59 16.00 -47.12
CA TRP A 151 -1.48 15.62 -48.21
C TRP A 151 -1.36 16.54 -49.42
N ALA A 152 -1.22 17.85 -49.19
CA ALA A 152 -1.02 18.82 -50.26
C ALA A 152 0.32 18.56 -50.97
N CYS A 153 1.39 18.30 -50.22
CA CYS A 153 2.69 17.92 -50.78
C CYS A 153 2.57 16.62 -51.61
N ALA A 154 2.07 15.54 -51.00
CA ALA A 154 1.94 14.24 -51.65
C ALA A 154 1.10 14.32 -52.94
N ARG A 155 -0.03 15.03 -52.90
CA ARG A 155 -0.88 15.22 -54.10
C ARG A 155 -0.16 15.97 -55.21
N THR A 156 0.61 17.00 -54.88
CA THR A 156 1.37 17.77 -55.87
C THR A 156 2.51 16.94 -56.45
N VAL A 157 3.27 16.22 -55.62
CA VAL A 157 4.34 15.32 -56.09
C VAL A 157 3.77 14.22 -57.00
N TYR A 158 2.67 13.59 -56.60
CA TYR A 158 2.03 12.55 -57.40
C TYR A 158 1.56 13.07 -58.76
N ARG A 159 0.97 14.27 -58.81
CA ARG A 159 0.49 14.87 -60.07
C ARG A 159 1.62 15.36 -60.98
N ALA A 160 2.69 15.89 -60.40
CA ALA A 160 3.78 16.51 -61.16
C ALA A 160 4.84 15.49 -61.62
N GLU A 161 5.16 14.50 -60.79
CA GLU A 161 6.29 13.57 -61.01
C GLU A 161 5.89 12.10 -61.00
N GLY A 162 4.64 11.78 -60.65
CA GLY A 162 4.14 10.41 -60.59
C GLY A 162 4.62 9.61 -59.36
N ILE A 163 4.25 8.33 -59.32
CA ILE A 163 4.54 7.46 -58.17
C ILE A 163 6.04 7.15 -58.01
N GLY A 164 6.81 7.16 -59.10
CA GLY A 164 8.24 6.91 -59.08
C GLY A 164 9.05 7.93 -58.27
N ALA A 165 8.52 9.15 -58.08
CA ALA A 165 9.15 10.17 -57.24
C ALA A 165 9.20 9.78 -55.76
N PHE A 166 8.25 8.98 -55.28
CA PHE A 166 8.21 8.53 -53.89
C PHE A 166 9.20 7.40 -53.57
N TYR A 167 9.78 6.76 -54.59
CA TYR A 167 10.70 5.63 -54.44
C TYR A 167 12.07 5.86 -55.10
N VAL A 168 12.31 7.05 -55.65
CA VAL A 168 13.57 7.40 -56.35
C VAL A 168 14.81 7.19 -55.48
N SER A 169 14.69 7.41 -54.17
CA SER A 169 15.77 7.30 -53.19
C SER A 169 15.86 5.94 -52.52
N TYR A 170 14.96 5.00 -52.82
CA TYR A 170 14.87 3.74 -52.09
C TYR A 170 16.16 2.89 -52.21
N PRO A 171 16.76 2.70 -53.41
CA PRO A 171 18.04 1.99 -53.51
C PRO A 171 19.17 2.66 -52.73
N THR A 172 19.20 4.00 -52.69
CA THR A 172 20.18 4.76 -51.90
C THR A 172 19.94 4.62 -50.41
N THR A 173 18.68 4.52 -49.99
CA THR A 173 18.29 4.32 -48.59
C THR A 173 18.79 2.98 -48.09
N LEU A 174 18.60 1.89 -48.84
CA LEU A 174 19.16 0.58 -48.48
C LEU A 174 20.68 0.58 -48.39
N ALA A 175 21.35 1.28 -49.32
CA ALA A 175 22.81 1.44 -49.31
C ALA A 175 23.33 2.28 -48.12
N ILE A 176 22.44 2.99 -47.41
CA ILE A 176 22.75 3.68 -46.15
C ILE A 176 22.45 2.77 -44.96
N SER A 177 21.22 2.24 -44.87
CA SER A 177 20.71 1.53 -43.70
C SER A 177 21.55 0.29 -43.36
N ILE A 178 21.92 -0.51 -44.36
CA ILE A 178 22.66 -1.77 -44.14
C ILE A 178 24.07 -1.49 -43.59
N PRO A 179 24.92 -0.63 -44.21
CA PRO A 179 26.22 -0.30 -43.64
C PRO A 179 26.12 0.44 -42.31
N PHE A 180 25.11 1.31 -42.13
CA PHE A 180 24.92 2.06 -40.90
C PHE A 180 24.75 1.12 -39.70
N ASN A 181 23.83 0.15 -39.79
CA ASN A 181 23.59 -0.82 -38.73
C ASN A 181 24.81 -1.69 -38.46
N ALA A 182 25.48 -2.19 -39.51
CA ALA A 182 26.68 -3.01 -39.35
C ALA A 182 27.82 -2.28 -38.61
N ILE A 183 28.06 -1.01 -38.96
CA ILE A 183 29.07 -0.18 -38.29
C ILE A 183 28.65 0.13 -36.85
N GLN A 184 27.39 0.49 -36.64
CA GLN A 184 26.88 0.81 -35.30
C GLN A 184 27.04 -0.38 -34.36
N TYR A 185 26.59 -1.58 -34.73
CA TYR A 185 26.73 -2.76 -33.87
C TYR A 185 28.20 -3.12 -33.62
N THR A 186 29.06 -3.06 -34.65
CA THR A 186 30.48 -3.41 -34.51
C THR A 186 31.24 -2.45 -33.59
N VAL A 187 30.97 -1.14 -33.73
CA VAL A 187 31.59 -0.10 -32.89
C VAL A 187 31.02 -0.14 -31.49
N TYR A 188 29.71 -0.36 -31.34
CA TYR A 188 29.05 -0.51 -30.05
C TYR A 188 29.67 -1.64 -29.24
N GLU A 189 29.84 -2.83 -29.84
CA GLU A 189 30.48 -3.97 -29.19
C GLU A 189 31.92 -3.67 -28.73
N HIS A 190 32.72 -3.01 -29.56
CA HIS A 190 34.10 -2.65 -29.20
C HIS A 190 34.16 -1.61 -28.07
N VAL A 191 33.32 -0.57 -28.14
CA VAL A 191 33.28 0.49 -27.12
C VAL A 191 32.72 -0.05 -25.81
N LYS A 192 31.67 -0.87 -25.85
CA LYS A 192 31.08 -1.53 -24.68
C LYS A 192 32.10 -2.44 -23.99
N ARG A 193 32.83 -3.28 -24.73
CA ARG A 193 33.90 -4.14 -24.16
C ARG A 193 35.04 -3.36 -23.54
N PHE A 194 35.38 -2.20 -24.10
CA PHE A 194 36.40 -1.31 -23.54
C PHE A 194 35.92 -0.60 -22.26
N MET A 195 34.69 -0.10 -22.26
CA MET A 195 34.12 0.66 -21.14
C MET A 195 33.59 -0.21 -19.99
N ASN A 196 33.12 -1.41 -20.30
CA ASN A 196 32.53 -2.36 -19.36
C ASN A 196 33.21 -3.73 -19.45
N PRO A 197 34.50 -3.82 -19.07
CA PRO A 197 35.26 -5.08 -19.16
C PRO A 197 34.78 -6.16 -18.20
N ARG A 198 33.98 -5.81 -17.18
CA ARG A 198 33.36 -6.75 -16.22
C ARG A 198 32.01 -7.30 -16.69
N ASN A 199 31.47 -6.78 -17.79
CA ASN A 199 30.15 -7.12 -18.34
C ASN A 199 29.00 -6.99 -17.31
N GLU A 200 29.08 -5.99 -16.42
CA GLU A 200 28.03 -5.66 -15.45
C GLU A 200 27.03 -4.66 -16.07
N TYR A 201 25.74 -4.76 -15.77
CA TYR A 201 24.75 -3.87 -16.36
C TYR A 201 24.98 -2.40 -15.94
N SER A 202 25.30 -1.52 -16.91
CA SER A 202 25.58 -0.10 -16.67
C SER A 202 24.89 0.79 -17.71
N PRO A 203 23.79 1.48 -17.37
CA PRO A 203 23.06 2.35 -18.28
C PRO A 203 23.94 3.44 -18.93
N GLN A 204 24.92 3.97 -18.19
CA GLN A 204 25.85 4.97 -18.70
C GLN A 204 26.77 4.41 -19.79
N SER A 205 27.22 3.16 -19.64
CA SER A 205 28.01 2.47 -20.66
C SER A 205 27.20 2.20 -21.92
N HIS A 206 25.90 1.87 -21.79
CA HIS A 206 25.01 1.70 -22.94
C HIS A 206 24.76 3.02 -23.69
N ILE A 207 24.51 4.12 -22.98
CA ILE A 207 24.30 5.44 -23.57
C ILE A 207 25.56 5.94 -24.28
N LEU A 208 26.73 5.84 -23.64
CA LEU A 208 27.97 6.34 -24.23
C LEU A 208 28.46 5.45 -25.38
N ALA A 209 28.39 4.13 -25.24
CA ALA A 209 28.74 3.21 -26.32
C ALA A 209 27.77 3.34 -27.51
N GLY A 210 26.47 3.46 -27.25
CA GLY A 210 25.45 3.70 -28.27
C GLY A 210 25.65 5.03 -28.99
N GLY A 211 25.92 6.11 -28.24
CA GLY A 211 26.18 7.44 -28.79
C GLY A 211 27.44 7.50 -29.66
N ILE A 212 28.55 6.90 -29.22
CA ILE A 212 29.81 6.84 -29.98
C ILE A 212 29.64 5.98 -31.24
N ALA A 213 28.98 4.84 -31.12
CA ALA A 213 28.70 3.94 -32.23
C ALA A 213 27.81 4.59 -33.30
N GLY A 214 26.72 5.22 -32.87
CA GLY A 214 25.81 5.96 -33.75
C GLY A 214 26.52 7.14 -34.43
N ALA A 215 27.37 7.88 -33.71
CA ALA A 215 28.16 8.96 -34.29
C ALA A 215 29.13 8.48 -35.39
N ALA A 216 29.81 7.35 -35.16
CA ALA A 216 30.72 6.76 -36.14
C ALA A 216 29.97 6.27 -37.39
N ALA A 217 28.87 5.53 -37.21
CA ALA A 217 28.03 5.05 -38.30
C ALA A 217 27.42 6.21 -39.12
N ALA A 218 26.97 7.27 -38.45
CA ALA A 218 26.46 8.48 -39.07
C ALA A 218 27.53 9.15 -39.94
N ALA A 219 28.75 9.27 -39.43
CA ALA A 219 29.84 9.91 -40.14
C ALA A 219 30.22 9.17 -41.43
N VAL A 220 30.39 7.85 -41.35
CA VAL A 220 30.78 7.01 -42.50
C VAL A 220 29.73 7.03 -43.60
N THR A 221 28.44 7.03 -43.24
CA THR A 221 27.35 6.97 -44.22
C THR A 221 26.86 8.35 -44.68
N THR A 222 27.48 9.45 -44.23
CA THR A 222 27.07 10.83 -44.62
C THR A 222 27.10 11.12 -46.11
N PRO A 223 28.11 10.67 -46.88
CA PRO A 223 28.13 10.89 -48.32
C PRO A 223 26.88 10.35 -49.04
N LEU A 224 26.38 9.19 -48.62
CA LEU A 224 25.21 8.56 -49.19
C LEU A 224 23.91 9.24 -48.75
N ASP A 225 23.85 9.73 -47.51
CA ASP A 225 22.71 10.51 -46.99
C ASP A 225 22.55 11.85 -47.73
N VAL A 226 23.66 12.51 -48.08
CA VAL A 226 23.62 13.72 -48.93
C VAL A 226 23.05 13.39 -50.32
N ALA A 227 23.44 12.26 -50.91
CA ALA A 227 22.88 11.80 -52.19
C ALA A 227 21.39 11.44 -52.09
N LYS A 228 20.96 10.81 -50.99
CA LYS A 228 19.55 10.52 -50.68
C LYS A 228 18.75 11.83 -50.61
N THR A 229 19.19 12.81 -49.82
CA THR A 229 18.51 14.10 -49.66
C THR A 229 18.39 14.85 -51.00
N MET A 230 19.43 14.83 -51.84
CA MET A 230 19.37 15.42 -53.19
C MET A 230 18.29 14.76 -54.06
N LEU A 231 18.22 13.43 -54.08
CA LEU A 231 17.20 12.69 -54.84
C LEU A 231 15.79 12.97 -54.33
N GLN A 232 15.59 13.06 -53.01
CA GLN A 232 14.28 13.29 -52.39
C GLN A 232 13.76 14.73 -52.62
N THR A 233 14.68 15.69 -52.80
CA THR A 233 14.36 17.12 -52.99
C THR A 233 14.51 17.62 -54.43
N ARG A 234 14.94 16.77 -55.38
CA ARG A 234 15.16 17.18 -56.78
C ARG A 234 13.96 17.88 -57.44
N GLY A 235 12.73 17.50 -57.08
CA GLY A 235 11.50 18.06 -57.64
C GLY A 235 11.21 19.50 -57.25
N VAL A 236 11.85 19.99 -56.18
CA VAL A 236 11.76 21.39 -55.72
C VAL A 236 13.05 22.18 -55.98
N ALA A 237 14.04 21.58 -56.67
CA ALA A 237 15.30 22.23 -56.98
C ALA A 237 15.15 23.21 -58.15
N SER A 238 15.70 24.41 -57.99
CA SER A 238 15.78 25.43 -59.05
C SER A 238 16.78 25.07 -60.14
N ASP A 239 17.79 24.25 -59.83
CA ASP A 239 18.82 23.82 -60.79
C ASP A 239 18.32 22.68 -61.70
N ALA A 240 18.56 22.83 -63.00
CA ALA A 240 18.24 21.82 -64.00
C ALA A 240 19.09 20.55 -63.85
N ASP A 241 20.36 20.67 -63.44
CA ASP A 241 21.24 19.52 -63.27
C ASP A 241 20.78 18.64 -62.11
N ILE A 242 20.29 19.26 -61.02
CA ILE A 242 19.74 18.55 -59.86
C ILE A 242 18.36 17.96 -60.18
N ARG A 243 17.49 18.69 -60.90
CA ARG A 243 16.15 18.20 -61.29
C ARG A 243 16.20 16.92 -62.13
N ASN A 244 17.24 16.78 -62.95
CA ASN A 244 17.36 15.67 -63.90
C ASN A 244 18.08 14.43 -63.33
N VAL A 245 18.58 14.47 -62.08
CA VAL A 245 19.30 13.35 -61.46
C VAL A 245 18.40 12.13 -61.35
N ARG A 246 18.83 10.97 -61.87
CA ARG A 246 18.00 9.75 -61.93
C ARG A 246 18.33 8.67 -60.90
N GLY A 247 19.45 8.77 -60.19
CA GLY A 247 19.84 7.77 -59.18
C GLY A 247 21.11 8.13 -58.41
N MET A 248 21.51 7.22 -57.52
CA MET A 248 22.60 7.42 -56.55
C MET A 248 23.92 7.85 -57.18
N PHE A 249 24.41 7.12 -58.18
CA PHE A 249 25.72 7.41 -58.81
C PHE A 249 25.71 8.74 -59.56
N ASP A 250 24.56 9.11 -60.12
CA ASP A 250 24.37 10.38 -60.80
C ASP A 250 24.36 11.54 -59.80
N ALA A 251 23.66 11.36 -58.66
CA ALA A 251 23.70 12.31 -57.54
C ALA A 251 25.12 12.51 -57.00
N LEU A 252 25.86 11.41 -56.76
CA LEU A 252 27.25 11.46 -56.30
C LEU A 252 28.17 12.18 -57.30
N ARG A 253 27.96 11.97 -58.61
CA ARG A 253 28.70 12.67 -59.66
C ARG A 253 28.38 14.17 -59.67
N VAL A 254 27.12 14.56 -59.56
CA VAL A 254 26.69 15.97 -59.50
C VAL A 254 27.25 16.66 -58.25
N ILE A 255 27.25 15.99 -57.10
CA ILE A 255 27.84 16.50 -55.85
C ILE A 255 29.35 16.78 -56.02
N TRP A 256 30.08 15.83 -56.61
CA TRP A 256 31.51 15.98 -56.88
C TRP A 256 31.78 17.12 -57.86
N ALA A 257 31.01 17.20 -58.95
CA ALA A 257 31.17 18.23 -59.98
C ALA A 257 30.91 19.65 -59.44
N ARG A 258 29.99 19.82 -58.47
CA ARG A 258 29.66 21.12 -57.87
C ARG A 258 30.60 21.54 -56.73
N ASP A 259 30.81 20.68 -55.75
CA ASP A 259 31.44 21.06 -54.47
C ASP A 259 32.64 20.18 -54.07
N GLY A 260 33.04 19.27 -54.96
CA GLY A 260 34.14 18.32 -54.72
C GLY A 260 33.91 17.47 -53.46
N ILE A 261 35.01 17.09 -52.80
CA ILE A 261 34.97 16.23 -51.62
C ILE A 261 34.19 16.84 -50.45
N ARG A 262 34.14 18.18 -50.35
CA ARG A 262 33.42 18.89 -49.27
C ARG A 262 31.90 18.75 -49.42
N GLY A 263 31.40 18.53 -50.64
CA GLY A 263 29.98 18.29 -50.90
C GLY A 263 29.44 17.06 -50.17
N TYR A 264 30.25 16.00 -50.06
CA TYR A 264 29.86 14.74 -49.39
C TYR A 264 29.78 14.85 -47.86
N GLY A 265 30.38 15.88 -47.26
CA GLY A 265 30.35 16.12 -45.81
C GLY A 265 29.24 17.08 -45.36
N ARG A 266 28.36 17.54 -46.27
CA ARG A 266 27.30 18.49 -45.91
C ARG A 266 26.33 17.88 -44.90
N GLY A 267 26.07 18.64 -43.84
CA GLY A 267 25.18 18.20 -42.77
C GLY A 267 25.74 17.10 -41.86
N LEU A 268 27.05 16.79 -41.93
CA LEU A 268 27.70 15.81 -41.04
C LEU A 268 27.46 16.11 -39.55
N THR A 269 27.77 17.32 -39.12
CA THR A 269 27.62 17.76 -37.72
C THR A 269 26.18 17.64 -37.21
N PRO A 270 25.14 18.21 -37.87
CA PRO A 270 23.77 18.03 -37.40
C PRO A 270 23.32 16.57 -37.46
N ARG A 271 23.81 15.75 -38.40
CA ARG A 271 23.49 14.31 -38.43
C ARG A 271 24.02 13.56 -37.20
N VAL A 272 25.29 13.79 -36.82
CA VAL A 272 25.87 13.20 -35.60
C VAL A 272 25.12 13.66 -34.35
N LEU A 273 24.81 14.96 -34.24
CA LEU A 273 24.06 15.51 -33.11
C LEU A 273 22.61 15.03 -33.03
N THR A 274 22.04 14.56 -34.14
CA THR A 274 20.70 13.93 -34.15
C THR A 274 20.79 12.51 -33.62
N ILE A 275 21.79 11.74 -34.05
CA ILE A 275 21.87 10.30 -33.76
C ILE A 275 22.41 10.02 -32.34
N MET A 276 23.32 10.84 -31.83
CA MET A 276 23.93 10.62 -30.51
C MET A 276 22.92 10.61 -29.33
N PRO A 277 21.94 11.53 -29.23
CA PRO A 277 20.91 11.49 -28.18
C PRO A 277 19.70 10.58 -28.52
N SER A 278 19.48 10.25 -29.80
CA SER A 278 18.37 9.40 -30.25
C SER A 278 18.33 8.05 -29.53
N SER A 279 19.49 7.40 -29.37
CA SER A 279 19.54 6.06 -28.76
C SER A 279 19.09 6.05 -27.29
N ALA A 280 19.39 7.11 -26.53
CA ALA A 280 18.92 7.24 -25.14
C ALA A 280 17.42 7.55 -25.09
N LEU A 281 16.94 8.42 -25.99
CA LEU A 281 15.52 8.80 -26.07
C LEU A 281 14.63 7.64 -26.49
N CYS A 282 15.08 6.84 -27.44
CA CYS A 282 14.36 5.66 -27.92
C CYS A 282 14.16 4.64 -26.79
N TRP A 283 15.21 4.35 -26.02
CA TRP A 283 15.12 3.44 -24.86
C TRP A 283 14.21 3.98 -23.74
N MET A 284 14.40 5.23 -23.33
CA MET A 284 13.56 5.85 -22.30
C MET A 284 12.08 5.89 -22.70
N SER A 285 11.80 6.16 -23.97
CA SER A 285 10.43 6.21 -24.49
C SER A 285 9.84 4.80 -24.60
N TYR A 286 10.62 3.80 -25.00
CA TYR A 286 10.17 2.42 -25.08
C TYR A 286 9.75 1.88 -23.70
N GLU A 287 10.59 2.04 -22.68
CA GLU A 287 10.28 1.63 -21.30
C GLU A 287 9.06 2.38 -20.73
N PHE A 288 8.90 3.65 -21.08
CA PHE A 288 7.71 4.42 -20.72
C PHE A 288 6.44 3.90 -21.40
N PHE A 289 6.45 3.65 -22.71
CA PHE A 289 5.24 3.20 -23.41
C PHE A 289 4.90 1.74 -23.12
N ILE A 290 5.88 0.86 -22.92
CA ILE A 290 5.61 -0.54 -22.58
C ILE A 290 4.96 -0.66 -21.20
N SER A 291 5.42 0.13 -20.21
CA SER A 291 4.81 0.15 -18.88
C SER A 291 3.37 0.67 -18.91
N VAL A 292 3.10 1.71 -19.71
CA VAL A 292 1.74 2.25 -19.91
C VAL A 292 0.83 1.26 -20.64
N LEU A 293 1.32 0.58 -21.68
CA LEU A 293 0.51 -0.33 -22.51
C LEU A 293 0.19 -1.66 -21.83
N LEU A 294 1.08 -2.19 -20.98
CA LEU A 294 0.78 -3.36 -20.15
C LEU A 294 -0.26 -3.04 -19.06
N TYR A 295 -0.37 -1.78 -18.65
CA TYR A 295 -1.39 -1.31 -17.71
C TYR A 295 -2.77 -1.11 -18.35
N SER A 296 -2.83 -0.94 -19.69
CA SER A 296 -4.04 -0.49 -20.40
C SER A 296 -4.67 -1.55 -21.34
N HIS A 297 -4.01 -2.68 -21.59
CA HIS A 297 -4.57 -3.79 -22.37
C HIS A 297 -4.71 -5.09 -21.57
N ARG A 298 -5.92 -5.30 -21.02
CA ARG A 298 -6.59 -6.60 -21.20
C ARG A 298 -8.01 -6.40 -21.73
N PRO A 299 -8.21 -6.52 -23.06
CA PRO A 299 -9.53 -6.65 -23.66
C PRO A 299 -10.02 -8.11 -23.62
N VAL A 300 -11.35 -8.22 -23.50
CA VAL A 300 -12.22 -9.39 -23.68
C VAL A 300 -12.34 -9.72 -25.18
N VAL A 301 -12.01 -10.94 -25.66
CA VAL A 301 -12.49 -11.48 -26.96
C VAL A 301 -12.62 -13.02 -26.93
N LEU A 302 -13.72 -13.47 -27.55
CA LEU A 302 -14.30 -14.81 -27.69
C LEU A 302 -13.51 -15.84 -28.53
N TYR A 303 -13.83 -17.11 -28.24
CA TYR A 303 -13.39 -18.39 -28.83
C TYR A 303 -13.39 -18.50 -30.37
N THR A 304 -12.43 -19.28 -30.89
CA THR A 304 -12.72 -20.38 -31.84
C THR A 304 -11.79 -21.57 -31.60
N ALA A 305 -12.38 -22.72 -31.29
CA ALA A 305 -11.73 -24.02 -31.23
C ALA A 305 -11.63 -24.62 -32.63
N SER A 306 -10.43 -25.06 -33.04
CA SER A 306 -10.24 -26.23 -33.92
C SER A 306 -8.75 -26.44 -34.19
N THR A 307 -8.10 -27.38 -33.49
CA THR A 307 -7.43 -28.57 -34.09
C THR A 307 -6.59 -29.33 -33.04
N LEU A 308 -7.05 -30.56 -32.75
CA LEU A 308 -6.29 -31.81 -32.57
C LEU A 308 -5.26 -31.86 -31.41
N ALA A 309 -5.52 -32.56 -30.29
CA ALA A 309 -5.44 -34.03 -30.10
C ALA A 309 -4.01 -34.55 -30.43
N THR A 310 -3.24 -35.21 -29.55
CA THR A 310 -3.51 -36.44 -28.77
C THR A 310 -2.30 -36.84 -27.89
N ASN A 311 -2.57 -37.55 -26.77
CA ASN A 311 -1.77 -38.60 -26.09
C ASN A 311 -0.47 -38.16 -25.33
N GLU A 312 -0.11 -38.68 -24.16
CA GLU A 312 -0.33 -40.00 -23.54
C GLU A 312 -0.09 -39.96 -22.00
N ILE A 313 -0.66 -40.93 -21.28
CA ILE A 313 -0.75 -41.10 -19.82
C ILE A 313 0.29 -42.13 -19.32
N GLU A 314 0.63 -42.11 -18.00
CA GLU A 314 0.89 -43.25 -17.05
C GLU A 314 2.05 -42.93 -16.06
N GLN A 315 2.07 -43.23 -14.74
CA GLN A 315 1.25 -44.07 -13.83
C GLN A 315 1.71 -43.96 -12.33
N PHE A 316 0.77 -44.25 -11.38
CA PHE A 316 0.89 -44.85 -10.00
C PHE A 316 1.32 -44.01 -8.75
N ASN A 317 0.79 -44.17 -7.50
CA ASN A 317 -0.39 -44.85 -6.91
C ASN A 317 -0.57 -44.41 -5.43
N LEU A 318 -1.80 -44.45 -4.89
CA LEU A 318 -2.19 -44.16 -3.49
C LEU A 318 -2.57 -45.49 -2.78
N THR A 319 -2.23 -45.68 -1.49
CA THR A 319 -3.03 -46.34 -0.42
C THR A 319 -2.16 -46.93 0.70
N ALA A 320 -2.07 -46.23 1.82
CA ALA A 320 -1.98 -46.80 3.18
C ALA A 320 -2.27 -45.67 4.17
N PHE A 321 -3.07 -45.95 5.20
CA PHE A 321 -3.55 -45.05 6.28
C PHE A 321 -4.96 -44.46 6.14
N LEU A 322 -5.96 -45.32 6.27
CA LEU A 322 -7.16 -45.05 7.07
C LEU A 322 -7.43 -46.27 7.97
N ALA A 323 -7.39 -46.08 9.29
CA ALA A 323 -8.06 -46.93 10.29
C ALA A 323 -8.20 -46.14 11.62
N LEU A 324 -9.44 -46.02 12.09
CA LEU A 324 -10.00 -45.14 13.12
C LEU A 324 -9.86 -45.65 14.57
N ASP A 325 -9.91 -44.73 15.55
CA ASP A 325 -10.89 -44.65 16.67
C ASP A 325 -10.60 -43.43 17.59
N THR A 326 -11.43 -42.38 17.65
CA THR A 326 -12.66 -42.09 18.46
C THR A 326 -12.44 -41.56 19.89
N ASN A 327 -13.19 -40.49 20.21
CA ASN A 327 -13.55 -39.90 21.53
C ASN A 327 -12.79 -38.64 22.01
N HIS A 328 -13.17 -37.48 21.47
CA HIS A 328 -13.77 -36.37 22.24
C HIS A 328 -14.51 -35.40 21.30
N THR A 329 -15.75 -35.10 21.65
CA THR A 329 -16.72 -34.23 20.95
C THR A 329 -16.45 -32.74 21.16
N LEU A 330 -16.46 -31.95 20.09
CA LEU A 330 -16.66 -30.49 20.12
C LEU A 330 -18.05 -30.17 19.53
N THR A 331 -18.98 -29.82 20.40
CA THR A 331 -20.29 -29.22 20.11
C THR A 331 -20.12 -27.79 19.60
N SER A 332 -20.83 -27.43 18.52
CA SER A 332 -20.88 -26.07 17.95
C SER A 332 -21.83 -25.14 18.73
N PRO A 333 -21.91 -23.87 18.34
CA PRO A 333 -23.19 -23.19 18.27
C PRO A 333 -23.41 -22.68 16.83
N PHE A 334 -24.22 -23.40 16.04
CA PHE A 334 -24.85 -22.79 14.85
C PHE A 334 -26.10 -22.05 15.34
N THR A 335 -26.15 -20.73 15.16
CA THR A 335 -27.33 -19.90 15.43
C THR A 335 -28.47 -20.27 14.46
N PRO A 336 -29.72 -20.38 14.93
CA PRO A 336 -30.86 -20.73 14.08
C PRO A 336 -31.17 -19.61 13.06
N LEU A 337 -31.31 -19.97 11.77
CA LEU A 337 -31.56 -19.03 10.67
C LEU A 337 -33.03 -18.59 10.61
N VAL A 338 -33.27 -17.31 10.31
CA VAL A 338 -34.59 -16.77 9.94
C VAL A 338 -34.60 -16.41 8.45
N ALA A 339 -35.62 -16.86 7.70
CA ALA A 339 -35.78 -16.53 6.28
C ALA A 339 -36.94 -15.55 6.08
N ILE A 340 -36.71 -14.46 5.34
CA ILE A 340 -37.74 -13.48 4.98
C ILE A 340 -38.06 -13.57 3.50
N LEU A 341 -39.33 -13.83 3.17
CA LEU A 341 -39.81 -14.01 1.81
C LEU A 341 -40.87 -12.95 1.45
N PRO A 342 -40.53 -11.91 0.66
CA PRO A 342 -41.50 -11.00 0.09
C PRO A 342 -42.26 -11.67 -1.07
N VAL A 343 -43.59 -11.68 -0.98
CA VAL A 343 -44.47 -12.27 -2.00
C VAL A 343 -45.30 -11.17 -2.68
N THR A 344 -45.37 -11.21 -4.00
CA THR A 344 -46.18 -10.29 -4.82
C THR A 344 -47.38 -11.02 -5.42
N PRO A 345 -48.38 -10.30 -5.96
CA PRO A 345 -49.47 -10.94 -6.70
C PRO A 345 -49.05 -11.70 -7.95
N ALA A 346 -47.84 -11.47 -8.47
CA ALA A 346 -47.30 -12.23 -9.60
C ALA A 346 -46.60 -13.51 -9.13
N SER A 347 -45.90 -13.47 -7.98
CA SER A 347 -45.11 -14.59 -7.48
C SER A 347 -45.85 -15.56 -6.55
N PHE A 348 -47.04 -15.21 -6.06
CA PHE A 348 -47.72 -16.05 -5.05
C PHE A 348 -48.05 -17.47 -5.52
N HIS A 349 -48.23 -17.67 -6.83
CA HIS A 349 -48.50 -19.00 -7.39
C HIS A 349 -47.33 -19.99 -7.20
N SER A 350 -46.11 -19.48 -7.04
CA SER A 350 -44.87 -20.26 -6.89
C SER A 350 -44.47 -20.48 -5.43
N ILE A 351 -45.26 -20.01 -4.46
CA ILE A 351 -44.90 -20.03 -3.03
C ILE A 351 -44.63 -21.44 -2.49
N LEU A 352 -45.31 -22.45 -3.04
CA LEU A 352 -45.13 -23.85 -2.67
C LEU A 352 -43.72 -24.32 -3.05
N ASP A 353 -43.33 -24.08 -4.29
CA ASP A 353 -42.03 -24.50 -4.84
C ASP A 353 -40.87 -23.76 -4.14
N LEU A 354 -41.14 -22.54 -3.64
CA LEU A 354 -40.17 -21.75 -2.88
C LEU A 354 -40.00 -22.23 -1.42
N LEU A 355 -41.07 -22.72 -0.80
CA LEU A 355 -41.05 -23.15 0.61
C LEU A 355 -40.75 -24.65 0.79
N GLU A 356 -41.06 -25.48 -0.20
CA GLU A 356 -40.87 -26.94 -0.16
C GLU A 356 -39.47 -27.38 0.29
N PRO A 357 -38.36 -26.75 -0.13
CA PRO A 357 -37.02 -27.14 0.32
C PRO A 357 -36.77 -26.89 1.81
N PHE A 358 -37.47 -25.94 2.42
CA PHE A 358 -37.33 -25.64 3.86
C PHE A 358 -38.23 -26.50 4.74
N LEU A 359 -39.22 -27.18 4.15
CA LEU A 359 -40.27 -27.91 4.87
C LEU A 359 -40.10 -29.44 4.82
N LYS A 360 -39.37 -29.99 3.84
CA LYS A 360 -39.15 -31.45 3.68
C LYS A 360 -37.99 -32.02 4.50
N TYR A 361 -37.04 -31.21 4.97
CA TYR A 361 -35.82 -31.69 5.63
C TYR A 361 -35.82 -31.30 7.12
N GLY A 362 -36.42 -32.15 7.96
CA GLY A 362 -36.74 -31.89 9.36
C GLY A 362 -35.59 -31.99 10.37
N GLU A 363 -34.72 -30.97 10.42
CA GLU A 363 -34.03 -30.38 11.61
C GLU A 363 -32.59 -29.87 11.30
N PRO A 364 -32.07 -28.82 11.98
CA PRO A 364 -32.67 -27.54 12.36
C PRO A 364 -31.75 -26.41 11.87
N SER A 365 -31.76 -26.05 10.59
CA SER A 365 -31.03 -24.86 10.12
C SER A 365 -31.92 -23.62 10.08
N VAL A 366 -33.23 -23.77 9.81
CA VAL A 366 -34.20 -22.68 9.71
C VAL A 366 -35.23 -22.78 10.82
N ARG A 367 -35.31 -21.76 11.67
CA ARG A 367 -36.21 -21.72 12.84
C ARG A 367 -37.53 -21.02 12.52
N GLU A 368 -37.50 -19.97 11.71
CA GLU A 368 -38.68 -19.19 11.34
C GLU A 368 -38.62 -18.75 9.86
N VAL A 369 -39.78 -18.74 9.20
CA VAL A 369 -39.98 -18.16 7.88
C VAL A 369 -41.03 -17.05 7.95
N VAL A 370 -40.63 -15.81 7.66
CA VAL A 370 -41.50 -14.64 7.67
C VAL A 370 -41.90 -14.27 6.24
N ILE A 371 -43.17 -14.46 5.90
CA ILE A 371 -43.71 -14.13 4.56
C ILE A 371 -44.28 -12.72 4.58
N VAL A 372 -43.72 -11.81 3.77
CA VAL A 372 -44.17 -10.41 3.68
C VAL A 372 -45.00 -10.23 2.41
N CYS A 373 -46.32 -10.11 2.53
CA CYS A 373 -47.22 -10.01 1.38
C CYS A 373 -48.23 -8.85 1.50
N PRO A 374 -48.69 -8.27 0.37
CA PRO A 374 -49.73 -7.24 0.40
C PRO A 374 -51.09 -7.81 0.79
N ALA A 375 -51.96 -6.96 1.34
CA ALA A 375 -53.28 -7.36 1.82
C ALA A 375 -54.18 -8.02 0.77
N SER A 376 -53.92 -7.76 -0.53
CA SER A 376 -54.68 -8.31 -1.64
C SER A 376 -54.54 -9.82 -1.84
N VAL A 377 -53.42 -10.43 -1.42
CA VAL A 377 -53.12 -11.85 -1.68
C VAL A 377 -52.99 -12.69 -0.41
N ILE A 378 -53.17 -12.09 0.76
CA ILE A 378 -53.02 -12.78 2.05
C ILE A 378 -53.96 -13.97 2.23
N SER A 379 -55.19 -13.87 1.72
CA SER A 379 -56.19 -14.93 1.79
C SER A 379 -55.73 -16.17 1.02
N ASP A 380 -55.17 -15.96 -0.17
CA ASP A 380 -54.69 -17.02 -1.05
C ASP A 380 -53.39 -17.64 -0.51
N VAL A 381 -52.48 -16.83 0.03
CA VAL A 381 -51.26 -17.29 0.72
C VAL A 381 -51.64 -18.16 1.92
N ARG A 382 -52.58 -17.73 2.76
CA ARG A 382 -53.04 -18.50 3.93
C ARG A 382 -53.69 -19.84 3.54
N LEU A 383 -54.51 -19.85 2.48
CA LEU A 383 -55.12 -21.09 1.98
C LEU A 383 -54.06 -22.09 1.50
N ARG A 384 -53.03 -21.61 0.78
CA ARG A 384 -51.92 -22.48 0.35
C ARG A 384 -51.06 -22.99 1.49
N LEU A 385 -50.74 -22.16 2.49
CA LEU A 385 -50.00 -22.60 3.68
C LEU A 385 -50.77 -23.68 4.46
N GLN A 386 -52.10 -23.60 4.51
CA GLN A 386 -52.93 -24.66 5.11
C GLN A 386 -52.88 -25.99 4.34
N ASP A 387 -52.83 -25.96 3.01
CA ASP A 387 -52.64 -27.15 2.20
C ASP A 387 -51.26 -27.80 2.44
N ILE A 388 -50.20 -26.99 2.55
CA ILE A 388 -48.85 -27.46 2.87
C ILE A 388 -48.81 -28.14 4.22
N SER A 389 -49.35 -27.48 5.25
CA SER A 389 -49.38 -27.97 6.63
C SER A 389 -50.08 -29.34 6.74
N ARG A 390 -51.09 -29.60 5.89
CA ARG A 390 -51.77 -30.91 5.82
C ARG A 390 -50.96 -31.99 5.08
N SER A 391 -50.08 -31.60 4.17
CA SER A 391 -49.30 -32.51 3.32
C SER A 391 -47.99 -33.00 3.93
N VAL A 392 -47.43 -32.27 4.91
CA VAL A 392 -46.15 -32.60 5.56
C VAL A 392 -46.41 -33.45 6.81
N GLN A 393 -45.93 -34.70 6.83
CA GLN A 393 -46.22 -35.69 7.90
C GLN A 393 -45.10 -35.88 8.95
N SER A 394 -44.00 -35.12 8.93
CA SER A 394 -42.87 -35.29 9.88
C SER A 394 -42.82 -34.26 11.01
N VAL A 395 -42.39 -34.70 12.19
CA VAL A 395 -42.24 -33.90 13.41
C VAL A 395 -41.03 -32.96 13.26
N GLY A 396 -41.26 -31.64 13.27
CA GLY A 396 -40.21 -30.60 13.27
C GLY A 396 -40.24 -29.63 12.08
N HIS A 397 -41.32 -28.86 11.91
CA HIS A 397 -41.39 -27.81 10.88
C HIS A 397 -41.00 -26.41 11.43
N PRO A 398 -40.43 -25.51 10.59
CA PRO A 398 -40.16 -24.12 10.98
C PRO A 398 -41.46 -23.37 11.30
N ASP A 399 -41.38 -22.37 12.17
CA ASP A 399 -42.53 -21.50 12.48
C ASP A 399 -42.75 -20.55 11.30
N ILE A 400 -43.98 -20.48 10.76
CA ILE A 400 -44.28 -19.65 9.58
C ILE A 400 -45.18 -18.50 10.00
N SER A 401 -44.65 -17.29 9.95
CA SER A 401 -45.38 -16.05 10.24
C SER A 401 -45.66 -15.28 8.94
N VAL A 402 -46.85 -14.68 8.83
CA VAL A 402 -47.24 -13.89 7.65
C VAL A 402 -47.44 -12.44 8.07
N LEU A 403 -46.60 -11.56 7.54
CA LEU A 403 -46.57 -10.14 7.86
C LEU A 403 -47.20 -9.34 6.72
N LEU A 404 -48.20 -8.53 7.05
CA LEU A 404 -48.94 -7.71 6.11
C LEU A 404 -48.15 -6.47 5.72
N SER A 405 -47.94 -6.28 4.42
CA SER A 405 -47.53 -4.99 3.87
C SER A 405 -48.79 -4.20 3.47
N PRO A 406 -49.03 -3.01 4.05
CA PRO A 406 -50.24 -2.23 3.78
C PRO A 406 -50.34 -1.71 2.34
N ASP A 407 -49.20 -1.50 1.66
CA ASP A 407 -49.11 -0.84 0.34
C ASP A 407 -47.95 -1.44 -0.48
N PRO A 408 -48.09 -1.76 -1.79
CA PRO A 408 -46.99 -2.33 -2.59
C PRO A 408 -45.72 -1.46 -2.64
N LEU A 409 -45.86 -0.15 -2.44
CA LEU A 409 -44.73 0.80 -2.40
C LEU A 409 -43.96 0.76 -1.07
N GLU A 410 -44.53 0.19 0.00
CA GLU A 410 -43.90 0.10 1.33
C GLU A 410 -43.33 -1.30 1.65
N GLN A 411 -43.30 -2.20 0.68
CA GLN A 411 -42.86 -3.59 0.87
C GLN A 411 -41.41 -3.67 1.39
N ALA A 412 -40.51 -2.80 0.93
CA ALA A 412 -39.13 -2.75 1.41
C ALA A 412 -39.03 -2.29 2.87
N SER A 413 -39.86 -1.33 3.30
CA SER A 413 -39.93 -0.90 4.70
C SER A 413 -40.48 -2.01 5.60
N ALA A 414 -41.43 -2.80 5.11
CA ALA A 414 -41.95 -3.96 5.83
C ALA A 414 -40.91 -5.09 5.94
N VAL A 415 -40.12 -5.34 4.88
CA VAL A 415 -39.00 -6.30 4.91
C VAL A 415 -37.89 -5.83 5.85
N LEU A 416 -37.53 -4.53 5.84
CA LEU A 416 -36.54 -3.95 6.74
C LEU A 416 -37.00 -4.00 8.21
N ARG A 417 -38.29 -3.75 8.49
CA ARG A 417 -38.84 -3.92 9.84
C ARG A 417 -38.84 -5.37 10.28
N ALA A 418 -39.29 -6.30 9.43
CA ALA A 418 -39.25 -7.72 9.73
C ALA A 418 -37.82 -8.20 10.01
N ALA A 419 -36.83 -7.73 9.24
CA ALA A 419 -35.42 -8.01 9.47
C ALA A 419 -34.93 -7.44 10.80
N ALA A 420 -35.25 -6.18 11.11
CA ALA A 420 -34.86 -5.53 12.37
C ALA A 420 -35.51 -6.17 13.61
N ASP A 421 -36.77 -6.61 13.51
CA ASP A 421 -37.54 -7.18 14.62
C ASP A 421 -37.10 -8.61 14.98
N THR A 422 -36.42 -9.33 14.07
CA THR A 422 -35.97 -10.71 14.30
C THR A 422 -34.76 -10.81 15.24
N GLY A 423 -33.92 -9.77 15.32
CA GLY A 423 -32.83 -9.66 16.30
C GLY A 423 -31.74 -10.73 16.22
N THR A 424 -31.56 -11.40 15.08
CA THR A 424 -30.56 -12.47 14.89
C THR A 424 -29.53 -12.15 13.81
N ASP A 425 -28.28 -12.57 14.03
CA ASP A 425 -27.17 -12.43 13.08
C ASP A 425 -27.26 -13.39 11.86
N SER A 426 -28.23 -14.31 11.85
CA SER A 426 -28.40 -15.36 10.83
C SER A 426 -29.67 -15.15 10.00
N LEU A 427 -29.63 -14.20 9.06
CA LEU A 427 -30.80 -13.77 8.27
C LEU A 427 -30.65 -14.05 6.76
N LEU A 428 -31.66 -14.65 6.13
CA LEU A 428 -31.73 -14.82 4.67
C LEU A 428 -32.90 -14.01 4.11
N VAL A 429 -32.62 -13.04 3.23
CA VAL A 429 -33.68 -12.32 2.49
C VAL A 429 -33.77 -12.89 1.08
N MET A 430 -34.92 -13.47 0.74
CA MET A 430 -35.18 -14.07 -0.57
C MET A 430 -35.79 -13.04 -1.51
N ASP A 431 -35.43 -13.10 -2.78
CA ASP A 431 -35.93 -12.15 -3.78
C ASP A 431 -36.32 -12.85 -5.08
N ASP A 432 -37.60 -12.96 -5.38
CA ASP A 432 -38.07 -13.77 -6.50
C ASP A 432 -37.79 -13.13 -7.88
N GLU A 433 -37.55 -11.81 -7.94
CA GLU A 433 -37.34 -11.10 -9.21
C GLU A 433 -35.94 -10.45 -9.37
N GLY A 434 -34.98 -10.73 -8.48
CA GLY A 434 -33.63 -10.18 -8.57
C GLY A 434 -33.60 -8.65 -8.50
N LEU A 435 -34.46 -8.06 -7.67
CA LEU A 435 -34.61 -6.64 -7.37
C LEU A 435 -35.18 -5.83 -8.55
N LYS A 436 -35.56 -6.49 -9.66
CA LYS A 436 -36.03 -5.83 -10.90
C LYS A 436 -37.40 -5.15 -10.80
N GLY A 437 -38.16 -5.40 -9.73
CA GLY A 437 -39.40 -4.69 -9.42
C GLY A 437 -39.26 -3.56 -8.39
N LEU A 438 -38.07 -3.36 -7.82
CA LEU A 438 -37.84 -2.32 -6.81
C LEU A 438 -37.50 -0.99 -7.49
N SER A 439 -38.07 0.10 -6.99
CA SER A 439 -37.69 1.44 -7.44
C SER A 439 -36.20 1.68 -7.17
N GLU A 440 -35.55 2.49 -8.01
CA GLU A 440 -34.12 2.78 -7.87
C GLU A 440 -33.76 3.38 -6.49
N ALA A 441 -34.71 4.12 -5.89
CA ALA A 441 -34.61 4.62 -4.53
C ALA A 441 -34.60 3.48 -3.50
N MET A 442 -35.46 2.46 -3.64
CA MET A 442 -35.48 1.28 -2.77
C MET A 442 -34.19 0.47 -2.85
N HIS A 443 -33.67 0.30 -4.06
CA HIS A 443 -32.41 -0.38 -4.30
C HIS A 443 -31.25 0.34 -3.60
N ARG A 444 -31.25 1.68 -3.62
CA ARG A 444 -30.29 2.50 -2.87
C ARG A 444 -30.49 2.44 -1.36
N THR A 445 -31.72 2.39 -0.86
CA THR A 445 -32.02 2.34 0.59
C THR A 445 -31.66 1.00 1.21
N LEU A 446 -32.02 -0.13 0.58
CA LEU A 446 -31.69 -1.48 1.07
C LEU A 446 -30.17 -1.75 1.08
N LEU A 447 -29.43 -1.19 0.13
CA LEU A 447 -27.99 -1.42 -0.03
C LEU A 447 -27.10 -0.34 0.62
N ARG A 448 -27.67 0.72 1.21
CA ARG A 448 -26.93 1.78 1.93
C ARG A 448 -27.43 2.06 3.36
N SER A 449 -28.43 1.34 3.87
CA SER A 449 -28.94 1.59 5.22
C SER A 449 -27.94 1.11 6.28
N PRO A 450 -27.46 1.98 7.20
CA PRO A 450 -26.50 1.59 8.24
C PRO A 450 -27.09 0.69 9.33
N ALA A 451 -28.42 0.55 9.40
CA ALA A 451 -29.12 -0.30 10.38
C ALA A 451 -29.16 -1.79 9.98
N LEU A 452 -28.80 -2.12 8.73
CA LEU A 452 -28.70 -3.50 8.24
C LEU A 452 -27.37 -3.62 7.48
N LEU A 453 -26.32 -4.03 8.19
CA LEU A 453 -25.06 -4.47 7.61
C LEU A 453 -25.30 -5.78 6.85
N LEU A 454 -25.81 -5.70 5.62
CA LEU A 454 -25.83 -6.83 4.71
C LEU A 454 -24.46 -6.91 4.02
N PRO A 455 -23.63 -7.92 4.32
CA PRO A 455 -22.36 -8.09 3.66
C PRO A 455 -22.58 -8.47 2.18
N PHE A 456 -21.98 -7.72 1.27
CA PHE A 456 -21.62 -8.25 -0.05
C PHE A 456 -20.27 -8.97 0.09
N GLY A 457 -20.29 -10.30 0.04
CA GLY A 457 -19.07 -11.09 -0.03
C GLY A 457 -19.35 -12.58 -0.20
N PRO A 458 -18.51 -13.32 -0.93
CA PRO A 458 -18.45 -14.77 -0.85
C PRO A 458 -17.39 -15.11 0.19
N LYS A 459 -17.83 -15.26 1.44
CA LYS A 459 -17.03 -15.90 2.49
C LYS A 459 -17.48 -17.36 2.60
N GLY A 460 -16.61 -18.32 2.31
CA GLY A 460 -16.81 -19.74 2.61
C GLY A 460 -15.73 -20.29 3.53
N ALA A 461 -16.09 -20.72 4.74
CA ALA A 461 -15.19 -21.23 5.79
C ALA A 461 -15.13 -22.77 5.84
N PRO A 462 -13.97 -23.42 5.65
CA PRO A 462 -13.93 -24.87 5.56
C PRO A 462 -14.18 -25.60 6.88
N LEU A 463 -15.19 -26.47 6.88
CA LEU A 463 -15.39 -27.50 7.89
C LEU A 463 -14.32 -28.57 7.71
N SER A 464 -13.37 -28.69 8.65
CA SER A 464 -12.50 -29.85 8.73
C SER A 464 -12.65 -30.54 10.08
N THR A 465 -13.67 -31.38 10.20
CA THR A 465 -13.66 -32.45 11.20
C THR A 465 -12.99 -33.69 10.61
N SER A 466 -11.78 -33.93 11.13
CA SER A 466 -11.07 -35.20 11.22
C SER A 466 -10.52 -35.86 9.94
N GLN A 467 -9.18 -35.94 9.96
CA GLN A 467 -8.29 -36.99 9.47
C GLN A 467 -7.75 -36.91 8.03
N SER A 468 -6.51 -36.38 8.00
CA SER A 468 -5.33 -36.95 7.35
C SER A 468 -5.45 -37.38 5.89
N SER A 469 -5.08 -36.49 4.97
CA SER A 469 -3.82 -36.61 4.24
C SER A 469 -3.71 -35.41 3.29
N VAL A 470 -2.51 -34.88 3.17
CA VAL A 470 -2.16 -33.80 2.24
C VAL A 470 -2.45 -34.25 0.80
N ASP A 471 -3.33 -33.54 0.11
CA ASP A 471 -3.18 -33.28 -1.33
C ASP A 471 -3.62 -31.83 -1.60
N THR A 472 -2.68 -30.90 -1.38
CA THR A 472 -2.77 -29.53 -1.87
C THR A 472 -2.55 -29.53 -3.38
N ARG A 473 -3.60 -29.75 -4.15
CA ARG A 473 -3.61 -29.31 -5.56
C ARG A 473 -4.04 -27.86 -5.63
N ILE A 474 -3.03 -27.00 -5.63
CA ILE A 474 -3.10 -25.61 -6.06
C ILE A 474 -3.60 -25.62 -7.52
N GLY A 475 -4.74 -24.98 -7.79
CA GLY A 475 -5.20 -24.73 -9.15
C GLY A 475 -6.63 -25.11 -9.52
N ARG A 476 -7.49 -25.54 -8.58
CA ARG A 476 -8.95 -25.52 -8.82
C ARG A 476 -9.61 -24.41 -8.01
N LEU A 477 -10.23 -23.46 -8.70
CA LEU A 477 -11.31 -22.64 -8.15
C LEU A 477 -12.35 -23.60 -7.56
N SER A 478 -12.52 -23.56 -6.26
CA SER A 478 -13.59 -24.27 -5.55
C SER A 478 -14.74 -23.28 -5.35
N PRO A 479 -16.00 -23.64 -5.67
CA PRO A 479 -17.14 -22.84 -5.25
C PRO A 479 -17.11 -22.69 -3.73
N ALA A 480 -17.49 -21.52 -3.20
CA ALA A 480 -17.62 -21.37 -1.75
C ALA A 480 -18.59 -22.43 -1.23
N GLU A 481 -18.09 -23.39 -0.45
CA GLU A 481 -18.87 -24.55 0.01
C GLU A 481 -19.93 -24.18 1.07
N TYR A 482 -19.95 -22.92 1.53
CA TYR A 482 -20.87 -22.46 2.58
C TYR A 482 -21.04 -20.95 2.43
N LEU A 483 -22.27 -20.49 2.20
CA LEU A 483 -22.62 -19.08 2.29
C LEU A 483 -22.94 -18.77 3.75
N VAL A 484 -22.29 -17.76 4.35
CA VAL A 484 -22.51 -17.35 5.74
C VAL A 484 -23.50 -16.17 5.77
N PRO A 485 -24.68 -16.31 6.40
CA PRO A 485 -25.65 -15.22 6.61
C PRO A 485 -25.06 -14.03 7.40
N PRO A 486 -25.61 -12.81 7.25
CA PRO A 486 -26.78 -12.50 6.42
C PRO A 486 -26.44 -12.27 4.95
N PHE A 487 -27.30 -12.73 4.02
CA PHE A 487 -27.13 -12.42 2.60
C PHE A 487 -28.48 -12.44 1.86
N VAL A 488 -28.52 -11.80 0.68
CA VAL A 488 -29.71 -11.70 -0.18
C VAL A 488 -29.53 -12.65 -1.36
N ALA A 489 -30.52 -13.50 -1.64
CA ALA A 489 -30.44 -14.48 -2.72
C ALA A 489 -31.71 -14.51 -3.57
N PRO A 490 -31.58 -14.61 -4.91
CA PRO A 490 -32.73 -14.80 -5.76
C PRO A 490 -33.48 -16.11 -5.46
N ALA A 491 -34.80 -16.05 -5.32
CA ALA A 491 -35.60 -17.18 -4.84
C ALA A 491 -35.54 -18.39 -5.79
N PHE A 492 -35.40 -18.16 -7.10
CA PHE A 492 -35.29 -19.23 -8.11
C PHE A 492 -34.06 -20.13 -7.92
N LEU A 493 -32.98 -19.65 -7.29
CA LEU A 493 -31.77 -20.45 -7.02
C LEU A 493 -32.04 -21.62 -6.06
N LEU A 494 -33.13 -21.54 -5.30
CA LEU A 494 -33.51 -22.47 -4.24
C LEU A 494 -34.43 -23.61 -4.71
N SER A 495 -35.02 -23.49 -5.90
CA SER A 495 -36.11 -24.35 -6.43
C SER A 495 -35.74 -25.82 -6.72
N SER A 496 -34.52 -26.28 -6.42
CA SER A 496 -34.05 -27.61 -6.83
C SER A 496 -32.84 -28.10 -6.03
N PHE A 497 -32.93 -28.08 -4.70
CA PHE A 497 -31.92 -28.69 -3.85
C PHE A 497 -32.05 -30.22 -3.85
N THR A 498 -30.93 -30.90 -4.10
CA THR A 498 -30.89 -32.37 -4.26
C THR A 498 -30.36 -33.09 -3.02
N SER A 499 -29.84 -32.36 -2.02
CA SER A 499 -29.19 -32.94 -0.84
C SER A 499 -30.14 -33.05 0.36
N ASN A 500 -30.09 -34.21 1.04
CA ASN A 500 -30.96 -34.55 2.18
C ASN A 500 -30.43 -34.03 3.55
N THR A 501 -29.41 -33.17 3.57
CA THR A 501 -28.78 -32.66 4.80
C THR A 501 -28.70 -31.13 4.79
N SER A 502 -28.92 -30.49 5.95
CA SER A 502 -28.94 -29.03 6.09
C SER A 502 -27.62 -28.35 5.70
N LEU A 503 -26.48 -29.02 5.90
CA LEU A 503 -25.17 -28.58 5.40
C LEU A 503 -25.08 -28.64 3.86
N GLY A 504 -25.77 -29.60 3.23
CA GLY A 504 -25.74 -29.77 1.77
C GLY A 504 -26.50 -28.67 1.02
N ILE A 505 -27.55 -28.10 1.62
CA ILE A 505 -28.36 -27.04 1.00
C ILE A 505 -27.51 -25.79 0.73
N TRP A 506 -26.66 -25.39 1.68
CA TRP A 506 -25.81 -24.20 1.54
C TRP A 506 -24.66 -24.40 0.55
N ALA A 507 -24.11 -25.62 0.51
CA ALA A 507 -23.10 -25.99 -0.48
C ALA A 507 -23.69 -26.04 -1.89
N ASP A 508 -24.90 -26.60 -2.04
CA ASP A 508 -25.63 -26.62 -3.31
C ASP A 508 -26.00 -25.20 -3.75
N LEU A 509 -26.37 -24.32 -2.81
CA LEU A 509 -26.68 -22.91 -3.10
C LEU A 509 -25.42 -22.15 -3.53
N GLY A 510 -24.34 -22.22 -2.76
CA GLY A 510 -23.05 -21.59 -3.09
C GLY A 510 -22.54 -22.04 -4.46
N LYS A 511 -22.69 -23.33 -4.78
CA LYS A 511 -22.35 -23.89 -6.09
C LYS A 511 -23.25 -23.34 -7.20
N LYS A 512 -24.58 -23.27 -7.02
CA LYS A 512 -25.49 -22.70 -8.02
C LYS A 512 -25.28 -21.21 -8.23
N THR A 513 -25.08 -20.44 -7.16
CA THR A 513 -24.76 -19.00 -7.24
C THR A 513 -23.46 -18.77 -8.01
N ALA A 514 -22.43 -19.58 -7.74
CA ALA A 514 -21.17 -19.58 -8.49
C ALA A 514 -21.31 -20.01 -9.96
N THR A 515 -22.38 -20.75 -10.30
CA THR A 515 -22.66 -21.18 -11.67
C THR A 515 -23.51 -20.15 -12.43
N TYR A 516 -24.36 -19.38 -11.74
CA TYR A 516 -25.32 -18.44 -12.36
C TYR A 516 -24.74 -17.04 -12.58
N TYR A 517 -23.83 -16.57 -11.72
CA TYR A 517 -23.11 -15.31 -11.93
C TYR A 517 -21.80 -15.58 -12.67
N SER A 518 -21.66 -15.04 -13.90
CA SER A 518 -20.52 -15.25 -14.79
C SER A 518 -19.29 -14.36 -14.50
N HIS A 519 -19.36 -13.50 -13.48
CA HIS A 519 -18.19 -12.84 -12.91
C HIS A 519 -17.70 -13.65 -11.70
N PRO A 520 -16.39 -13.69 -11.40
CA PRO A 520 -15.88 -14.32 -10.20
C PRO A 520 -16.25 -13.46 -8.99
N VAL A 521 -17.53 -13.46 -8.61
CA VAL A 521 -18.00 -13.05 -7.29
C VAL A 521 -17.80 -14.28 -6.40
N GLY A 522 -16.52 -14.56 -6.12
CA GLY A 522 -16.03 -15.63 -5.25
C GLY A 522 -14.80 -15.09 -4.51
N GLY A 523 -14.95 -14.66 -3.25
CA GLY A 523 -13.83 -14.25 -2.41
C GLY A 523 -12.98 -15.47 -2.04
N LEU A 524 -11.69 -15.25 -1.87
CA LEU A 524 -10.80 -16.16 -1.14
C LEU A 524 -11.06 -15.92 0.35
N LEU A 525 -11.32 -16.97 1.13
CA LEU A 525 -11.53 -16.83 2.56
C LEU A 525 -10.19 -16.73 3.31
N LEU A 526 -9.98 -15.62 4.03
CA LEU A 526 -9.21 -15.58 5.27
C LEU A 526 -10.07 -14.83 6.31
N GLU A 527 -10.31 -15.49 7.44
CA GLU A 527 -11.23 -15.10 8.51
C GLU A 527 -10.57 -14.12 9.48
N ILE A 528 -11.33 -13.14 10.03
CA ILE A 528 -11.32 -12.66 11.43
C ILE A 528 -12.41 -11.56 11.58
N ALA A 529 -13.12 -11.59 12.71
CA ALA A 529 -14.35 -10.88 13.03
C ALA A 529 -14.19 -9.39 13.40
N ALA A 530 -15.26 -8.63 13.19
CA ALA A 530 -15.39 -7.19 13.38
C ALA A 530 -15.95 -6.80 14.77
N GLU A 531 -15.67 -5.55 15.17
CA GLU A 531 -16.46 -4.80 16.16
C GLU A 531 -17.65 -4.05 15.52
N PRO A 532 -18.56 -3.47 16.33
CA PRO A 532 -19.40 -2.37 15.87
C PRO A 532 -19.53 -1.17 16.86
N SER A 533 -19.25 0.05 16.35
CA SER A 533 -20.18 1.22 16.22
C SER A 533 -20.78 1.87 17.52
N ILE A 534 -21.03 3.19 17.72
CA ILE A 534 -21.82 4.21 16.98
C ILE A 534 -21.65 5.60 17.69
N SER A 535 -21.72 6.69 16.90
CA SER A 535 -22.16 8.10 17.08
C SER A 535 -22.35 8.81 18.45
N ALA A 536 -22.05 10.12 18.47
CA ALA A 536 -22.92 11.20 19.00
C ALA A 536 -22.38 12.56 18.45
N GLN A 537 -23.13 13.36 17.68
CA GLN A 537 -24.13 14.38 18.08
C GLN A 537 -23.54 15.63 18.76
N SER A 538 -23.60 16.72 18.01
CA SER A 538 -23.12 18.10 18.24
C SER A 538 -23.82 18.89 19.35
N ASP A 539 -23.11 19.80 20.02
CA ASP A 539 -23.52 21.21 20.06
C ASP A 539 -22.45 22.22 20.54
N ARG A 540 -22.31 23.26 19.71
CA ARG A 540 -21.89 24.69 19.84
C ARG A 540 -21.07 25.16 21.06
N LEU A 541 -19.79 25.53 20.88
CA LEU A 541 -19.24 26.85 20.46
C LEU A 541 -19.59 28.06 21.35
N MET A 542 -18.55 28.69 21.93
CA MET A 542 -18.34 30.15 21.86
C MET A 542 -16.84 30.50 22.02
N LEU A 543 -16.34 31.27 21.06
CA LEU A 543 -14.98 31.78 20.89
C LEU A 543 -14.64 32.95 21.82
N GLY A 544 -13.36 33.05 22.17
CA GLY A 544 -12.72 34.28 22.63
C GLY A 544 -11.20 34.13 22.73
N ASP A 545 -10.46 34.75 21.80
CA ASP A 545 -9.04 35.13 21.96
C ASP A 545 -8.86 35.91 23.28
N PRO A 546 -7.73 35.84 24.01
CA PRO A 546 -6.44 36.27 23.45
C PRO A 546 -5.15 35.69 24.08
N ALA A 547 -4.01 36.04 23.47
CA ALA A 547 -2.69 36.22 24.09
C ALA A 547 -2.11 35.06 24.94
N PHE A 548 -1.14 34.36 24.37
CA PHE A 548 -0.31 33.35 25.05
C PHE A 548 0.57 33.99 26.14
N GLU A 549 0.06 34.06 27.37
CA GLU A 549 0.86 34.28 28.58
C GLU A 549 1.43 32.93 29.06
N LEU A 550 2.72 32.71 28.84
CA LEU A 550 3.43 31.50 29.28
C LEU A 550 3.95 31.62 30.73
N ASP A 551 3.16 32.20 31.63
CA ASP A 551 3.55 32.43 33.04
C ASP A 551 2.36 32.21 33.97
N SER A 552 2.01 30.94 34.29
CA SER A 552 1.31 30.56 35.54
C SER A 552 0.73 29.12 35.58
N PHE A 553 1.50 28.06 35.26
CA PHE A 553 1.02 26.69 35.56
C PHE A 553 2.07 25.81 36.21
N VAL A 554 2.51 26.22 37.41
CA VAL A 554 3.02 25.27 38.41
C VAL A 554 1.88 25.00 39.38
N ALA A 555 0.96 24.12 38.99
CA ALA A 555 0.09 23.45 39.94
C ALA A 555 0.72 22.09 40.31
N PRO A 556 0.83 21.72 41.59
CA PRO A 556 1.28 20.39 41.98
C PRO A 556 0.19 19.39 41.59
N VAL A 557 0.34 18.73 40.44
CA VAL A 557 -0.58 17.69 39.98
C VAL A 557 -0.45 16.47 40.90
N GLN A 558 -1.62 15.98 41.34
CA GLN A 558 -1.80 14.97 42.38
C GLN A 558 -1.28 13.59 41.94
N THR A 559 -0.05 13.26 42.29
CA THR A 559 0.44 11.89 42.18
C THR A 559 -0.11 11.04 43.34
N PHE A 560 -0.81 9.95 42.99
CA PHE A 560 -1.16 8.82 43.85
C PHE A 560 -1.96 9.09 45.14
N ARG A 561 -3.04 9.88 45.15
CA ARG A 561 -3.92 9.85 46.35
C ARG A 561 -4.67 8.50 46.43
N ASN A 562 -4.23 7.62 47.33
CA ASN A 562 -4.89 6.37 47.76
C ASN A 562 -4.83 5.15 46.81
N ALA A 563 -3.80 5.02 45.96
CA ALA A 563 -3.61 3.81 45.13
C ALA A 563 -3.00 2.66 45.94
N ARG A 564 -3.41 1.41 45.65
CA ARG A 564 -2.89 0.21 46.34
C ARG A 564 -2.39 -0.84 45.36
N PHE A 565 -1.22 -1.40 45.65
CA PHE A 565 -0.60 -2.40 44.81
C PHE A 565 -0.28 -3.65 45.60
N ILE A 566 -0.50 -4.80 44.98
CA ILE A 566 -0.10 -6.09 45.51
C ILE A 566 0.93 -6.70 44.58
N PHE A 567 2.06 -7.16 45.13
CA PHE A 567 3.09 -7.89 44.41
C PHE A 567 3.09 -9.35 44.85
N PHE A 568 2.88 -10.27 43.91
CA PHE A 568 3.02 -11.70 44.11
C PHE A 568 4.28 -12.20 43.43
N LEU A 569 5.31 -12.48 44.23
CA LEU A 569 6.64 -12.84 43.72
C LEU A 569 6.98 -14.27 44.13
N PRO A 570 7.41 -15.15 43.21
CA PRO A 570 7.75 -16.53 43.55
C PRO A 570 8.91 -16.60 44.54
N THR A 571 10.01 -15.90 44.24
CA THR A 571 11.27 -16.00 45.00
C THR A 571 11.74 -14.66 45.60
N LEU A 572 12.70 -14.73 46.52
CA LEU A 572 13.42 -13.55 47.01
C LEU A 572 14.29 -12.90 45.93
N ASP A 573 14.71 -13.63 44.89
CA ASP A 573 15.41 -13.03 43.74
C ASP A 573 14.47 -12.14 42.93
N ASP A 574 13.24 -12.60 42.69
CA ASP A 574 12.20 -11.79 42.05
C ASP A 574 11.88 -10.52 42.85
N LEU A 575 11.90 -10.59 44.18
CA LEU A 575 11.80 -9.42 45.05
C LEU A 575 12.97 -8.46 44.87
N ARG A 576 14.21 -8.96 44.77
CA ARG A 576 15.39 -8.12 44.50
C ARG A 576 15.27 -7.41 43.15
N ARG A 577 14.82 -8.10 42.11
CA ARG A 577 14.59 -7.55 40.76
C ARG A 577 13.48 -6.50 40.73
N ALA A 578 12.39 -6.73 41.46
CA ALA A 578 11.28 -5.77 41.59
C ALA A 578 11.58 -4.61 42.56
N THR A 579 12.68 -4.66 43.31
CA THR A 579 13.01 -3.67 44.35
C THR A 579 13.11 -2.23 43.79
N PRO A 580 13.74 -1.93 42.63
CA PRO A 580 13.79 -0.57 42.09
C PRO A 580 12.38 0.01 41.85
N LEU A 581 11.47 -0.77 41.26
CA LEU A 581 10.07 -0.40 41.06
C LEU A 581 9.37 -0.14 42.40
N ILE A 582 9.44 -1.08 43.34
CA ILE A 582 8.78 -0.98 44.66
C ILE A 582 9.32 0.22 45.46
N CYS A 583 10.64 0.40 45.50
CA CYS A 583 11.29 1.51 46.21
C CYS A 583 10.95 2.86 45.60
N SER A 584 10.89 2.96 44.27
CA SER A 584 10.49 4.20 43.61
C SER A 584 9.02 4.53 43.91
N MET A 585 8.13 3.54 43.87
CA MET A 585 6.72 3.70 44.29
C MET A 585 6.57 4.03 45.78
N SER A 586 7.49 3.63 46.66
CA SER A 586 7.36 3.86 48.12
C SER A 586 7.72 5.28 48.54
N ARG A 587 8.46 6.01 47.69
CA ARG A 587 8.87 7.39 47.97
C ARG A 587 7.69 8.37 47.86
N THR A 588 6.59 7.98 47.22
CA THR A 588 5.35 8.76 47.20
C THR A 588 4.47 8.40 48.40
N SER A 589 4.20 9.37 49.28
CA SER A 589 3.59 9.18 50.60
C SER A 589 2.12 8.72 50.61
N ALA A 590 1.53 8.41 49.45
CA ALA A 590 0.11 8.13 49.30
C ALA A 590 -0.20 6.79 48.59
N THR A 591 0.83 5.96 48.35
CA THR A 591 0.73 4.60 47.77
C THR A 591 0.89 3.53 48.84
N GLN A 592 -0.05 2.58 48.92
CA GLN A 592 0.04 1.44 49.84
C GLN A 592 0.49 0.20 49.08
N MET A 593 1.57 -0.44 49.51
CA MET A 593 2.13 -1.62 48.85
C MET A 593 2.12 -2.82 49.78
N THR A 594 1.76 -3.98 49.23
CA THR A 594 1.78 -5.25 49.94
C THR A 594 2.50 -6.27 49.06
N VAL A 595 3.57 -6.85 49.59
CA VAL A 595 4.41 -7.81 48.86
C VAL A 595 4.27 -9.18 49.51
N LEU A 596 4.00 -10.19 48.70
CA LEU A 596 3.93 -11.59 49.13
C LEU A 596 4.94 -12.42 48.35
N VAL A 597 5.80 -13.13 49.08
CA VAL A 597 6.72 -14.14 48.53
C VAL A 597 6.19 -15.54 48.89
N TYR A 598 6.08 -16.45 47.90
CA TYR A 598 5.29 -17.69 48.06
C TYR A 598 6.00 -19.03 47.77
N ASP A 599 7.22 -19.09 47.20
CA ASP A 599 7.92 -20.35 46.88
C ASP A 599 9.30 -20.54 47.56
N GLU A 600 9.82 -21.77 47.53
CA GLU A 600 10.92 -22.35 48.33
C GLU A 600 12.28 -21.61 48.28
N MET A 601 13.00 -21.74 49.40
CA MET A 601 14.23 -21.04 49.80
C MET A 601 15.45 -21.32 48.91
N PRO A 602 16.17 -20.29 48.39
CA PRO A 602 17.52 -20.46 47.87
C PRO A 602 18.53 -20.73 49.00
N SER A 603 19.48 -21.62 48.72
CA SER A 603 20.49 -22.18 49.64
C SER A 603 21.57 -21.22 50.17
N GLU A 604 21.52 -19.92 49.85
CA GLU A 604 22.64 -18.98 50.11
C GLU A 604 22.22 -17.61 50.69
N LEU A 605 21.16 -17.56 51.50
CA LEU A 605 20.76 -16.33 52.20
C LEU A 605 21.13 -16.36 53.69
N SER A 606 21.61 -15.21 54.18
CA SER A 606 21.95 -15.01 55.59
C SER A 606 20.70 -15.25 56.46
N GLN A 607 20.84 -15.96 57.59
CA GLN A 607 19.73 -16.18 58.55
C GLN A 607 19.14 -14.88 59.12
N GLN A 608 19.73 -13.72 58.81
CA GLN A 608 19.37 -12.42 59.33
C GLN A 608 18.25 -11.75 58.52
N ASP A 609 18.28 -11.86 57.17
CA ASP A 609 17.24 -11.30 56.28
C ASP A 609 15.90 -12.07 56.38
N LEU A 610 15.96 -13.35 56.73
CA LEU A 610 14.81 -14.25 56.87
C LEU A 610 14.01 -14.05 58.17
N LYS A 611 14.58 -13.40 59.18
CA LYS A 611 13.95 -13.29 60.51
C LYS A 611 13.05 -12.07 60.67
N GLU A 612 13.20 -11.03 59.85
CA GLU A 612 12.50 -9.76 60.07
C GLU A 612 11.46 -9.37 59.00
N GLY A 613 11.44 -10.01 57.82
CA GLY A 613 10.47 -9.69 56.75
C GLY A 613 10.74 -8.34 56.06
N TYR A 614 12.01 -7.92 56.03
CA TYR A 614 12.48 -6.71 55.37
C TYR A 614 13.63 -7.04 54.41
N LEU A 615 13.60 -6.44 53.22
CA LEU A 615 14.72 -6.47 52.27
C LEU A 615 15.33 -5.06 52.19
N HIS A 616 16.64 -4.97 52.42
CA HIS A 616 17.39 -3.72 52.27
C HIS A 616 17.97 -3.64 50.83
N GLY A 617 17.57 -2.62 50.08
CA GLY A 617 18.05 -2.40 48.71
C GLY A 617 17.61 -1.05 48.16
N PHE A 618 18.37 -0.48 47.22
CA PHE A 618 17.99 0.74 46.47
C PHE A 618 17.60 1.96 47.35
N ASN A 619 18.33 2.18 48.45
CA ASN A 619 18.05 3.24 49.45
C ASN A 619 16.63 3.18 50.05
N CYS A 620 15.98 2.02 50.04
CA CYS A 620 14.69 1.81 50.68
C CYS A 620 14.66 0.48 51.45
N VAL A 621 13.66 0.32 52.31
CA VAL A 621 13.39 -0.93 53.04
C VAL A 621 12.05 -1.47 52.55
N VAL A 622 12.07 -2.61 51.88
CA VAL A 622 10.85 -3.25 51.37
C VAL A 622 10.36 -4.27 52.39
N LYS A 623 9.17 -4.05 52.93
CA LYS A 623 8.50 -5.02 53.81
C LYS A 623 7.76 -6.06 52.96
N TYR A 624 7.92 -7.33 53.29
CA TYR A 624 7.25 -8.44 52.60
C TYR A 624 6.74 -9.49 53.58
N ASP A 625 5.64 -10.15 53.21
CA ASP A 625 5.14 -11.33 53.90
C ASP A 625 5.62 -12.60 53.18
N ILE A 626 5.89 -13.66 53.93
CA ILE A 626 6.24 -14.97 53.38
C ILE A 626 5.12 -15.97 53.66
N LEU A 627 4.63 -16.63 52.62
CA LEU A 627 3.67 -17.72 52.76
C LEU A 627 4.45 -19.04 52.87
N THR A 628 4.93 -19.37 54.07
CA THR A 628 5.71 -20.61 54.31
C THR A 628 4.80 -21.84 54.42
N GLY A 629 5.07 -22.83 53.57
CA GLY A 629 4.48 -24.17 53.63
C GLY A 629 4.21 -24.71 52.25
N ARG A 630 4.63 -25.96 51.96
CA ARG A 630 4.41 -26.67 50.68
C ARG A 630 3.04 -26.34 50.11
N LEU A 631 2.97 -25.40 49.16
CA LEU A 631 1.78 -25.24 48.33
C LEU A 631 1.70 -26.56 47.55
N PRO A 632 0.64 -27.36 47.72
CA PRO A 632 0.52 -28.57 46.94
C PRO A 632 0.57 -28.21 45.44
N PRO A 633 1.12 -29.08 44.58
CA PRO A 633 1.25 -28.82 43.13
C PRO A 633 -0.10 -28.61 42.42
N SER A 634 -1.20 -28.83 43.13
CA SER A 634 -2.52 -28.33 42.79
C SER A 634 -2.97 -27.38 43.89
N PHE A 635 -3.53 -26.22 43.54
CA PHE A 635 -4.11 -25.26 44.47
C PHE A 635 -5.42 -25.80 45.09
N THR A 636 -5.33 -26.95 45.76
CA THR A 636 -6.45 -27.67 46.36
C THR A 636 -6.57 -27.30 47.84
N GLY A 637 -7.69 -26.69 48.21
CA GLY A 637 -8.21 -26.54 49.57
C GLY A 637 -7.40 -25.71 50.57
N LYS A 638 -6.15 -26.09 50.89
CA LYS A 638 -5.32 -25.47 51.94
C LYS A 638 -4.62 -24.19 51.47
N GLY A 639 -4.01 -24.18 50.28
CA GLY A 639 -3.37 -23.00 49.70
C GLY A 639 -4.35 -21.85 49.44
N SER A 640 -5.50 -22.17 48.83
CA SER A 640 -6.61 -21.21 48.64
C SER A 640 -7.12 -20.60 49.94
N LYS A 641 -7.20 -21.38 51.03
CA LYS A 641 -7.61 -20.88 52.35
C LYS A 641 -6.56 -19.96 52.99
N ALA A 642 -5.28 -20.26 52.82
CA ALA A 642 -4.19 -19.43 53.32
C ALA A 642 -4.12 -18.09 52.58
N LEU A 643 -4.24 -18.11 51.24
CA LEU A 643 -4.33 -16.90 50.42
C LEU A 643 -5.58 -16.10 50.78
N HIS A 644 -6.77 -16.72 50.87
CA HIS A 644 -7.98 -16.02 51.33
C HIS A 644 -7.82 -15.40 52.71
N LYS A 645 -7.22 -16.12 53.67
CA LYS A 645 -6.98 -15.59 55.01
C LYS A 645 -6.02 -14.40 55.00
N TRP A 646 -5.03 -14.41 54.11
CA TRP A 646 -4.11 -13.30 53.93
C TRP A 646 -4.78 -12.11 53.24
N LEU A 647 -5.54 -12.35 52.17
CA LEU A 647 -6.33 -11.33 51.46
C LEU A 647 -7.38 -10.68 52.36
N ASN A 648 -8.03 -11.43 53.25
CA ASN A 648 -8.97 -10.88 54.24
C ASN A 648 -8.31 -9.96 55.28
N LYS A 649 -6.97 -9.94 55.40
CA LYS A 649 -6.26 -8.93 56.21
C LYS A 649 -6.11 -7.61 55.46
N ILE A 650 -6.31 -7.60 54.14
CA ILE A 650 -6.21 -6.41 53.30
C ILE A 650 -7.60 -5.76 53.31
N ASP A 651 -7.69 -4.62 54.00
CA ASP A 651 -8.95 -3.96 54.38
C ASP A 651 -9.74 -3.39 53.18
N ARG A 652 -9.16 -3.32 51.97
CA ARG A 652 -9.73 -2.65 50.79
C ARG A 652 -9.15 -3.17 49.46
N SER A 653 -9.88 -3.06 48.35
CA SER A 653 -9.48 -3.57 47.02
C SER A 653 -8.23 -2.90 46.42
N PRO A 654 -7.33 -3.65 45.76
CA PRO A 654 -6.15 -3.11 45.10
C PRO A 654 -6.49 -2.41 43.77
N THR A 655 -5.62 -1.48 43.35
CA THR A 655 -5.66 -0.83 42.03
C THR A 655 -5.10 -1.75 40.96
N ALA A 656 -3.91 -2.29 41.21
CA ALA A 656 -3.29 -3.28 40.34
C ALA A 656 -2.58 -4.36 41.17
N VAL A 657 -2.47 -5.53 40.57
CA VAL A 657 -1.80 -6.70 41.14
C VAL A 657 -0.73 -7.13 40.15
N LEU A 658 0.52 -7.12 40.59
CA LEU A 658 1.66 -7.50 39.78
C LEU A 658 2.13 -8.89 40.20
N SER A 659 2.35 -9.77 39.22
CA SER A 659 2.93 -11.09 39.45
C SER A 659 3.95 -11.44 38.38
N VAL A 660 4.82 -12.40 38.69
CA VAL A 660 5.77 -12.93 37.70
C VAL A 660 5.07 -13.92 36.78
N GLN A 661 5.29 -13.81 35.48
CA GLN A 661 4.74 -14.74 34.49
C GLN A 661 5.53 -16.06 34.51
N GLU A 662 5.12 -17.01 35.34
CA GLU A 662 5.67 -18.38 35.39
C GLU A 662 4.61 -19.44 35.03
N MET A 663 5.08 -20.63 34.63
CA MET A 663 4.26 -21.83 34.46
C MET A 663 4.07 -22.62 35.78
N ASP A 664 4.13 -21.94 36.93
CA ASP A 664 3.90 -22.59 38.21
C ASP A 664 2.39 -22.71 38.53
N SER A 665 2.05 -23.64 39.44
CA SER A 665 0.67 -23.92 39.82
C SER A 665 -0.03 -22.75 40.55
N PHE A 666 0.73 -21.83 41.16
CA PHE A 666 0.21 -20.70 41.92
C PHE A 666 -0.15 -19.54 40.99
N ALA A 667 0.75 -19.15 40.09
CA ALA A 667 0.53 -18.22 39.00
C ALA A 667 -0.65 -18.67 38.13
N ALA A 668 -0.73 -19.96 37.78
CA ALA A 668 -1.90 -20.53 37.09
C ALA A 668 -3.20 -20.36 37.88
N SER A 669 -3.13 -20.40 39.22
CA SER A 669 -4.29 -20.20 40.09
C SER A 669 -4.70 -18.72 40.21
N LEU A 670 -3.76 -17.78 40.14
CA LEU A 670 -4.06 -16.34 40.02
C LEU A 670 -4.86 -16.02 38.75
N ARG A 671 -4.70 -16.82 37.69
CA ARG A 671 -5.49 -16.71 36.45
C ARG A 671 -6.89 -17.29 36.57
N SER A 672 -7.19 -18.07 37.60
CA SER A 672 -8.52 -18.67 37.80
C SER A 672 -9.57 -17.61 38.10
N LYS A 673 -10.79 -17.79 37.57
CA LYS A 673 -11.91 -16.88 37.78
C LYS A 673 -12.20 -16.64 39.26
N SER A 674 -12.13 -17.69 40.08
CA SER A 674 -12.39 -17.66 41.52
C SER A 674 -11.40 -16.78 42.28
N VAL A 675 -10.15 -16.68 41.83
CA VAL A 675 -9.13 -15.83 42.47
C VAL A 675 -9.21 -14.39 41.93
N ARG A 676 -9.50 -14.21 40.64
CA ARG A 676 -9.74 -12.87 40.06
C ARG A 676 -10.94 -12.15 40.69
N GLU A 677 -12.00 -12.90 41.03
CA GLU A 677 -13.17 -12.36 41.75
C GLU A 677 -12.81 -11.78 43.13
N LEU A 678 -11.76 -12.28 43.80
CA LEU A 678 -11.30 -11.76 45.10
C LEU A 678 -10.72 -10.35 45.03
N PHE A 679 -10.28 -9.93 43.84
CA PHE A 679 -9.63 -8.64 43.65
C PHE A 679 -10.58 -7.56 43.08
N HIS A 680 -11.89 -7.84 43.00
CA HIS A 680 -12.97 -6.86 42.72
C HIS A 680 -12.64 -5.80 41.63
N GLY A 681 -12.14 -6.23 40.47
CA GLY A 681 -11.86 -5.34 39.33
C GLY A 681 -10.47 -4.70 39.30
N ALA A 682 -9.52 -5.16 40.12
CA ALA A 682 -8.11 -4.75 40.01
C ALA A 682 -7.46 -5.25 38.72
N THR A 683 -6.54 -4.45 38.16
CA THR A 683 -5.82 -4.81 36.94
C THR A 683 -4.68 -5.78 37.27
N MET A 684 -4.76 -7.00 36.75
CA MET A 684 -3.76 -8.06 36.96
C MET A 684 -2.69 -7.96 35.88
N ILE A 685 -1.43 -7.73 36.25
CA ILE A 685 -0.32 -7.57 35.30
C ILE A 685 0.72 -8.66 35.60
N GLU A 686 0.97 -9.51 34.61
CA GLU A 686 1.94 -10.59 34.70
C GLU A 686 3.19 -10.20 33.93
N ILE A 687 4.29 -9.94 34.62
CA ILE A 687 5.55 -9.47 34.00
C ILE A 687 6.53 -10.65 33.89
N PRO A 688 7.13 -10.92 32.72
CA PRO A 688 8.22 -11.87 32.59
C PRO A 688 9.36 -11.57 33.57
N ARG A 689 9.99 -12.59 34.15
CA ARG A 689 11.07 -12.43 35.14
C ARG A 689 12.19 -11.50 34.65
N ASN A 690 12.57 -11.61 33.38
CA ASN A 690 13.65 -10.81 32.79
C ASN A 690 13.26 -9.33 32.58
N ASP A 691 11.97 -9.04 32.43
CA ASP A 691 11.46 -7.68 32.18
C ASP A 691 11.34 -6.88 33.49
N LEU A 692 11.31 -7.56 34.65
CA LEU A 692 11.21 -6.92 35.97
C LEU A 692 12.36 -5.94 36.23
N ASP A 693 13.58 -6.28 35.80
CA ASP A 693 14.77 -5.44 35.96
C ASP A 693 14.67 -4.10 35.21
N HIS A 694 13.72 -4.00 34.27
CA HIS A 694 13.51 -2.85 33.40
C HIS A 694 12.15 -2.18 33.62
N SER A 695 11.45 -2.53 34.70
CA SER A 695 10.07 -2.09 34.99
C SER A 695 9.96 -0.74 35.73
N GLU A 696 11.07 -0.10 36.09
CA GLU A 696 11.07 1.14 36.90
C GLU A 696 10.28 2.28 36.24
N TRP A 697 10.24 2.36 34.91
CA TRP A 697 9.48 3.39 34.18
C TRP A 697 7.98 3.39 34.52
N MET A 698 7.43 2.24 34.90
CA MET A 698 6.01 2.08 35.25
C MET A 698 5.61 2.93 36.47
N THR A 699 6.58 3.37 37.27
CA THR A 699 6.39 4.30 38.40
C THR A 699 5.83 5.65 37.98
N SER A 700 6.02 6.04 36.71
CA SER A 700 5.52 7.29 36.15
C SER A 700 4.00 7.28 35.89
N LEU A 701 3.38 6.10 35.88
CA LEU A 701 1.98 5.91 35.49
C LEU A 701 1.01 6.34 36.60
N SER A 702 -0.08 7.01 36.22
CA SER A 702 -1.19 7.34 37.11
C SER A 702 -2.06 6.12 37.44
N ALA A 703 -2.88 6.19 38.49
CA ALA A 703 -3.78 5.09 38.85
C ALA A 703 -4.79 4.74 37.75
N GLU A 704 -5.18 5.71 36.91
CA GLU A 704 -6.08 5.48 35.78
C GLU A 704 -5.35 4.80 34.61
N GLU A 705 -4.09 5.16 34.38
CA GLU A 705 -3.22 4.47 33.40
C GLU A 705 -3.00 3.00 33.80
N TRP A 706 -2.75 2.72 35.08
CA TRP A 706 -2.63 1.35 35.59
C TRP A 706 -3.89 0.53 35.40
N LYS A 707 -5.07 1.12 35.59
CA LYS A 707 -6.34 0.41 35.37
C LYS A 707 -6.50 -0.04 33.91
N ASN A 708 -6.11 0.84 32.99
CA ASN A 708 -6.25 0.64 31.55
C ASN A 708 -5.06 -0.08 30.90
N TRP A 709 -4.18 -0.72 31.70
CA TRP A 709 -2.98 -1.38 31.19
C TRP A 709 -3.25 -2.32 30.00
N HIS A 710 -4.31 -3.15 30.07
CA HIS A 710 -4.64 -4.14 29.04
C HIS A 710 -5.55 -3.64 27.92
N THR A 711 -5.99 -2.38 27.98
CA THR A 711 -6.89 -1.80 26.98
C THR A 711 -6.19 -1.60 25.63
N PRO A 712 -5.05 -0.88 25.53
CA PRO A 712 -4.39 -0.68 24.25
C PRO A 712 -3.72 -1.96 23.75
N ARG A 713 -4.08 -2.37 22.52
CA ARG A 713 -3.46 -3.45 21.76
C ARG A 713 -2.49 -2.87 20.75
N ILE A 714 -1.23 -3.26 20.82
CA ILE A 714 -0.17 -2.73 19.99
C ILE A 714 0.36 -3.85 19.10
N ASP A 715 0.28 -3.65 17.78
CA ASP A 715 0.81 -4.57 16.77
C ASP A 715 1.99 -3.92 16.03
N ILE A 716 3.02 -4.71 15.75
CA ILE A 716 4.21 -4.28 15.03
C ILE A 716 4.08 -4.65 13.56
N CYS A 717 4.23 -3.68 12.68
CA CYS A 717 4.08 -3.82 11.23
C CYS A 717 5.40 -3.48 10.55
N VAL A 718 6.08 -4.50 10.03
CA VAL A 718 7.36 -4.39 9.32
C VAL A 718 7.11 -4.39 7.81
N ILE A 719 7.79 -3.51 7.09
CA ILE A 719 7.75 -3.44 5.62
C ILE A 719 9.17 -3.70 5.10
N THR A 720 9.31 -4.61 4.13
CA THR A 720 10.63 -5.00 3.62
C THR A 720 10.66 -5.28 2.12
N LYS A 721 11.83 -5.01 1.51
CA LYS A 721 12.20 -5.38 0.14
C LYS A 721 13.72 -5.49 -0.01
N ASP A 722 14.22 -6.67 -0.39
CA ASP A 722 15.62 -6.94 -0.83
C ASP A 722 16.71 -6.52 0.17
N ARG A 723 16.47 -6.73 1.48
CA ARG A 723 17.33 -6.24 2.58
C ARG A 723 17.41 -7.20 3.75
N ALA A 724 17.82 -8.44 3.47
CA ALA A 724 17.90 -9.50 4.46
C ALA A 724 18.72 -9.14 5.73
N GLN A 725 19.89 -8.49 5.57
CA GLN A 725 20.75 -8.13 6.69
C GLN A 725 20.12 -7.06 7.59
N SER A 726 19.54 -6.02 6.99
CA SER A 726 18.84 -4.93 7.70
C SER A 726 17.64 -5.49 8.44
N LEU A 727 16.84 -6.33 7.75
CA LEU A 727 15.69 -7.00 8.32
C LEU A 727 16.07 -7.92 9.50
N SER A 728 17.17 -8.66 9.39
CA SER A 728 17.68 -9.50 10.49
C SER A 728 18.03 -8.65 11.71
N ARG A 729 18.72 -7.51 11.52
CA ARG A 729 19.05 -6.58 12.61
C ARG A 729 17.78 -6.01 13.27
N LEU A 730 16.79 -5.65 12.48
CA LEU A 730 15.50 -5.20 13.01
C LEU A 730 14.84 -6.30 13.85
N PHE A 731 14.75 -7.53 13.33
CA PHE A 731 14.18 -8.66 14.08
C PHE A 731 14.95 -9.00 15.35
N ASP A 732 16.28 -8.89 15.35
CA ASP A 732 17.11 -9.07 16.55
C ASP A 732 16.77 -8.01 17.61
N SER A 733 16.69 -6.74 17.21
CA SER A 733 16.33 -5.64 18.12
C SER A 733 14.89 -5.77 18.66
N LEU A 734 13.95 -6.23 17.84
CA LEU A 734 12.57 -6.50 18.25
C LEU A 734 12.45 -7.69 19.20
N SER A 735 13.21 -8.76 18.95
CA SER A 735 13.14 -10.00 19.72
C SER A 735 13.81 -9.90 21.10
N THR A 736 14.70 -8.92 21.27
CA THR A 736 15.45 -8.70 22.52
C THR A 736 14.80 -7.64 23.43
N ALA A 737 13.81 -6.90 22.93
CA ALA A 737 13.13 -5.87 23.70
C ALA A 737 12.12 -6.44 24.72
N PRO A 738 12.02 -5.88 25.94
CA PRO A 738 10.97 -6.22 26.90
C PRO A 738 9.59 -5.68 26.51
N TYR A 739 8.57 -6.52 26.64
CA TYR A 739 7.16 -6.21 26.35
C TYR A 739 6.28 -6.19 27.61
N PHE A 740 6.86 -6.46 28.78
CA PHE A 740 6.22 -6.31 30.09
C PHE A 740 4.92 -7.12 30.25
N GLY A 741 4.84 -8.27 29.57
CA GLY A 741 3.72 -9.20 29.64
C GLY A 741 2.59 -8.98 28.65
N ASP A 742 2.67 -7.92 27.82
CA ASP A 742 1.70 -7.71 26.76
C ASP A 742 1.92 -8.72 25.62
N SER A 743 0.82 -9.16 25.00
CA SER A 743 0.88 -9.94 23.76
C SER A 743 0.93 -8.98 22.57
N VAL A 744 1.99 -9.09 21.77
CA VAL A 744 2.28 -8.17 20.66
C VAL A 744 2.27 -8.94 19.36
N GLY A 745 1.35 -8.61 18.44
CA GLY A 745 1.32 -9.18 17.10
C GLY A 745 2.45 -8.65 16.24
N LEU A 746 3.00 -9.49 15.36
CA LEU A 746 4.00 -9.11 14.37
C LEU A 746 3.47 -9.37 12.96
N ARG A 747 3.34 -8.31 12.18
CA ARG A 747 2.93 -8.34 10.79
C ARG A 747 4.12 -7.98 9.90
N ILE A 748 4.39 -8.81 8.90
CA ILE A 748 5.53 -8.64 7.99
C ILE A 748 4.96 -8.50 6.57
N ASN A 749 5.14 -7.32 5.99
CA ASN A 749 4.69 -6.99 4.65
C ASN A 749 5.88 -7.02 3.68
N ILE A 750 5.85 -7.98 2.77
CA ILE A 750 6.93 -8.31 1.84
C ILE A 750 6.49 -7.93 0.44
N GLU A 751 7.32 -7.16 -0.27
CA GLU A 751 7.05 -6.83 -1.67
C GLU A 751 7.14 -8.08 -2.58
N GLN A 752 6.36 -8.10 -3.65
CA GLN A 752 6.21 -9.25 -4.54
C GLN A 752 7.56 -9.81 -5.02
N ASP A 753 8.45 -8.92 -5.47
CA ASP A 753 9.72 -9.21 -6.10
C ASP A 753 10.90 -9.31 -5.11
N SER A 754 10.61 -9.45 -3.81
CA SER A 754 11.66 -9.58 -2.78
C SER A 754 12.55 -10.81 -3.04
N ASP A 755 13.85 -10.64 -2.81
CA ASP A 755 14.88 -11.66 -2.97
C ASP A 755 14.70 -12.87 -2.03
N THR A 756 15.36 -13.97 -2.37
CA THR A 756 15.27 -15.22 -1.60
C THR A 756 15.89 -15.09 -0.21
N GLU A 757 16.95 -14.29 -0.05
CA GLU A 757 17.62 -14.09 1.23
C GLU A 757 16.68 -13.42 2.24
N THR A 758 15.92 -12.40 1.82
CA THR A 758 14.91 -11.72 2.64
C THR A 758 13.77 -12.69 3.01
N LEU A 759 13.31 -13.50 2.06
CA LEU A 759 12.28 -14.52 2.32
C LEU A 759 12.77 -15.59 3.32
N ASP A 760 14.04 -15.98 3.24
CA ASP A 760 14.64 -16.95 4.16
C ASP A 760 14.70 -16.38 5.58
N VAL A 761 15.08 -15.11 5.75
CA VAL A 761 15.06 -14.41 7.05
C VAL A 761 13.66 -14.42 7.66
N VAL A 762 12.62 -14.10 6.86
CA VAL A 762 11.23 -14.10 7.34
C VAL A 762 10.74 -15.52 7.69
N SER A 763 11.06 -16.51 6.86
CA SER A 763 10.60 -17.89 7.07
C SER A 763 11.19 -18.55 8.32
N ASN A 764 12.39 -18.12 8.73
CA ASN A 764 13.09 -18.64 9.90
C ASN A 764 12.81 -17.84 11.18
N LEU A 765 11.97 -16.80 11.12
CA LEU A 765 11.66 -15.97 12.27
C LEU A 765 10.80 -16.73 13.29
N SER A 766 11.23 -16.70 14.56
CA SER A 766 10.45 -17.17 15.70
C SER A 766 9.98 -15.97 16.54
N TRP A 767 8.67 -15.82 16.69
CA TRP A 767 8.08 -14.73 17.46
C TRP A 767 7.32 -15.25 18.69
N PRO A 768 7.88 -15.18 19.91
CA PRO A 768 7.27 -15.76 21.11
C PRO A 768 6.23 -14.85 21.79
N PHE A 769 6.14 -13.57 21.40
CA PHE A 769 5.35 -12.56 22.11
C PHE A 769 3.89 -12.46 21.63
N GLY A 770 3.55 -13.07 20.50
CA GLY A 770 2.20 -13.01 19.95
C GLY A 770 2.08 -13.73 18.61
N HIS A 771 1.03 -13.39 17.86
CA HIS A 771 0.78 -13.99 16.56
C HIS A 771 1.66 -13.34 15.48
N THR A 772 2.10 -14.13 14.51
CA THR A 772 2.82 -13.62 13.33
C THR A 772 1.92 -13.70 12.10
N TYR A 773 1.83 -12.61 11.33
CA TYR A 773 1.10 -12.54 10.07
C TYR A 773 2.06 -12.13 8.95
N ILE A 774 2.26 -13.02 7.98
CA ILE A 774 3.14 -12.77 6.84
C ILE A 774 2.26 -12.42 5.63
N HIS A 775 2.45 -11.22 5.11
CA HIS A 775 1.77 -10.73 3.92
C HIS A 775 2.78 -10.52 2.80
N ARG A 776 2.81 -11.43 1.82
CA ARG A 776 3.58 -11.23 0.60
C ARG A 776 2.66 -10.74 -0.51
N ARG A 777 3.03 -9.61 -1.12
CA ARG A 777 2.29 -9.07 -2.26
C ARG A 777 2.36 -9.99 -3.46
N VAL A 778 1.25 -10.04 -4.20
CA VAL A 778 1.16 -10.76 -5.48
C VAL A 778 1.45 -9.83 -6.67
N ILE A 779 1.32 -8.52 -6.45
CA ILE A 779 1.56 -7.46 -7.44
C ILE A 779 2.51 -6.45 -6.81
N HIS A 780 3.53 -6.03 -7.56
CA HIS A 780 4.42 -4.94 -7.16
C HIS A 780 3.61 -3.66 -6.89
N GLY A 781 3.61 -3.22 -5.63
CA GLY A 781 2.81 -2.07 -5.19
C GLY A 781 3.63 -0.80 -5.03
N GLY A 782 4.92 -0.92 -4.71
CA GLY A 782 5.75 0.21 -4.30
C GLY A 782 5.40 0.71 -2.89
N LEU A 783 6.11 1.74 -2.43
CA LEU A 783 6.10 2.10 -1.01
C LEU A 783 4.77 2.68 -0.51
N LEU A 784 4.06 3.47 -1.33
CA LEU A 784 2.79 4.07 -0.92
C LEU A 784 1.76 2.98 -0.55
N PRO A 785 1.42 2.01 -1.43
CA PRO A 785 0.59 0.88 -1.05
C PRO A 785 1.20 0.06 0.09
N ALA A 786 2.52 -0.18 0.09
CA ALA A 786 3.18 -0.99 1.11
C ALA A 786 2.95 -0.44 2.53
N VAL A 787 3.02 0.88 2.71
CA VAL A 787 2.75 1.55 3.98
C VAL A 787 1.27 1.53 4.34
N LEU A 788 0.37 1.79 3.39
CA LEU A 788 -1.07 1.82 3.65
C LEU A 788 -1.64 0.45 4.03
N GLU A 789 -1.27 -0.59 3.28
CA GLU A 789 -1.74 -1.96 3.53
C GLU A 789 -1.01 -2.62 4.69
N SER A 790 0.03 -1.97 5.24
CA SER A 790 0.81 -2.55 6.32
C SER A 790 0.01 -2.75 7.59
N TRP A 791 -1.06 -1.98 7.80
CA TRP A 791 -1.90 -2.05 8.98
C TRP A 791 -3.30 -1.50 8.75
N TYR A 792 -4.32 -2.23 9.19
CA TYR A 792 -5.72 -1.80 9.20
C TYR A 792 -6.26 -1.91 10.63
N PRO A 793 -6.57 -0.80 11.30
CA PRO A 793 -7.04 -0.81 12.68
C PRO A 793 -8.42 -1.47 12.79
N HIS A 794 -8.58 -2.39 13.74
CA HIS A 794 -9.86 -3.04 14.02
C HIS A 794 -10.82 -2.14 14.79
N ASN A 795 -10.28 -1.30 15.67
CA ASN A 795 -11.00 -0.45 16.61
C ASN A 795 -10.15 0.74 17.08
N ASP A 796 -10.62 1.51 18.04
CA ASP A 796 -9.93 2.70 18.58
C ASP A 796 -8.87 2.37 19.63
N ASP A 797 -8.77 1.10 20.02
CA ASP A 797 -7.81 0.56 20.98
C ASP A 797 -6.69 -0.27 20.31
N SER A 798 -6.70 -0.35 18.97
CA SER A 798 -5.71 -1.05 18.16
C SER A 798 -4.71 -0.04 17.60
N TYR A 799 -3.44 -0.21 17.91
CA TYR A 799 -2.35 0.71 17.53
C TYR A 799 -1.30 -0.01 16.69
N GLY A 800 -0.88 0.60 15.58
CA GLY A 800 0.10 0.04 14.65
C GLY A 800 1.45 0.72 14.75
N VAL A 801 2.50 -0.02 15.10
CA VAL A 801 3.89 0.44 15.02
C VAL A 801 4.43 0.14 13.63
N LEU A 802 4.66 1.16 12.82
CA LEU A 802 5.20 0.99 11.46
C LEU A 802 6.72 1.12 11.45
N LEU A 803 7.40 0.08 10.95
CA LEU A 803 8.85 -0.02 10.84
C LEU A 803 9.26 -0.45 9.42
N GLU A 804 10.25 0.24 8.83
CA GLU A 804 10.93 -0.22 7.62
C GLU A 804 12.12 -1.12 8.00
N ASP A 805 12.56 -1.98 7.09
CA ASP A 805 13.65 -2.94 7.30
C ASP A 805 15.02 -2.32 7.65
N ASP A 806 15.25 -1.04 7.35
CA ASP A 806 16.49 -0.33 7.69
C ASP A 806 16.43 0.41 9.05
N VAL A 807 15.34 0.25 9.79
CA VAL A 807 15.17 0.75 11.16
C VAL A 807 15.73 -0.26 12.16
N GLU A 808 16.31 0.24 13.25
CA GLU A 808 16.64 -0.54 14.44
C GLU A 808 16.01 0.14 15.65
N VAL A 809 15.43 -0.64 16.57
CA VAL A 809 14.73 -0.10 17.75
C VAL A 809 15.54 -0.26 19.03
N SER A 810 15.37 0.68 19.95
CA SER A 810 15.89 0.59 21.31
C SER A 810 15.11 -0.49 22.09
N PRO A 811 15.74 -1.21 23.03
CA PRO A 811 15.01 -2.05 23.98
C PRO A 811 13.88 -1.33 24.76
N PHE A 812 13.92 -0.01 24.90
CA PHE A 812 12.88 0.77 25.59
C PHE A 812 11.78 1.32 24.66
N PHE A 813 11.79 0.99 23.37
CA PHE A 813 10.80 1.51 22.41
C PHE A 813 9.35 1.21 22.84
N TYR A 814 9.10 -0.02 23.30
CA TYR A 814 7.77 -0.46 23.71
C TYR A 814 7.29 0.26 24.98
N ALA A 815 8.17 0.37 25.99
CA ALA A 815 7.88 1.11 27.22
C ALA A 815 7.48 2.55 26.94
N TRP A 816 8.17 3.25 26.04
CA TRP A 816 7.82 4.61 25.63
C TRP A 816 6.47 4.71 24.94
N ILE A 817 6.20 3.84 23.96
CA ILE A 817 4.92 3.81 23.26
C ILE A 817 3.79 3.54 24.27
N LYS A 818 3.95 2.52 25.12
CA LYS A 818 2.96 2.14 26.13
C LYS A 818 2.71 3.28 27.12
N MET A 819 3.78 3.91 27.62
CA MET A 819 3.69 5.06 28.54
C MET A 819 2.95 6.24 27.90
N ALA A 820 3.24 6.56 26.64
CA ALA A 820 2.60 7.65 25.92
C ALA A 820 1.12 7.38 25.59
N ILE A 821 0.79 6.18 25.10
CA ILE A 821 -0.59 5.80 24.79
C ILE A 821 -1.43 5.80 26.07
N LEU A 822 -0.95 5.15 27.14
CA LEU A 822 -1.68 5.14 28.40
C LEU A 822 -1.93 6.55 28.92
N ARG A 823 -0.93 7.44 28.89
CA ARG A 823 -1.07 8.83 29.35
C ARG A 823 -2.08 9.63 28.52
N TYR A 824 -1.88 9.69 27.20
CA TYR A 824 -2.59 10.64 26.34
C TYR A 824 -3.92 10.10 25.79
N ARG A 825 -4.24 8.82 26.00
CA ARG A 825 -5.52 8.20 25.59
C ARG A 825 -6.35 7.68 26.75
N TYR A 826 -5.70 7.01 27.69
CA TYR A 826 -6.39 6.32 28.79
C TYR A 826 -6.15 6.94 30.17
N GLY A 827 -5.37 8.03 30.23
CA GLY A 827 -5.06 8.75 31.45
C GLY A 827 -6.18 9.68 31.88
N GLU A 828 -5.81 10.63 32.74
CA GLU A 828 -6.71 11.67 33.23
C GLU A 828 -7.27 12.52 32.07
N ALA A 829 -8.51 12.99 32.18
CA ALA A 829 -9.16 13.75 31.12
C ALA A 829 -8.38 15.00 30.68
N THR A 830 -7.64 15.62 31.60
CA THR A 830 -6.78 16.79 31.32
C THR A 830 -5.53 16.45 30.51
N ASP A 831 -5.11 15.18 30.53
CA ASP A 831 -3.95 14.72 29.78
C ASP A 831 -4.36 14.23 28.38
N ARG A 832 -5.62 13.88 28.12
CA ARG A 832 -6.05 13.33 26.84
C ARG A 832 -5.91 14.33 25.68
N ASN A 833 -5.45 13.84 24.53
CA ASN A 833 -5.30 14.65 23.32
C ASN A 833 -5.85 13.93 22.09
N GLN A 834 -7.01 14.38 21.59
CA GLN A 834 -7.66 13.83 20.41
C GLN A 834 -6.97 14.20 19.08
N ASN A 835 -6.02 15.14 19.09
CA ASN A 835 -5.30 15.56 17.89
C ASN A 835 -3.96 14.84 17.73
N LEU A 836 -3.64 13.94 18.65
CA LEU A 836 -2.40 13.17 18.62
C LEU A 836 -2.53 12.03 17.59
N PHE A 837 -1.92 12.16 16.42
CA PHE A 837 -1.98 11.12 15.37
C PHE A 837 -0.98 9.97 15.57
N GLY A 838 -0.04 10.12 16.49
CA GLY A 838 0.96 9.11 16.75
C GLY A 838 2.05 9.53 17.73
N VAL A 839 2.97 8.60 17.98
CA VAL A 839 4.15 8.80 18.82
C VAL A 839 5.38 8.36 18.05
N SER A 840 6.35 9.27 17.90
CA SER A 840 7.63 9.00 17.25
C SER A 840 8.54 8.18 18.17
N LEU A 841 9.24 7.21 17.59
CA LEU A 841 10.39 6.55 18.24
C LEU A 841 11.69 7.32 17.98
N TYR A 842 11.75 8.00 16.82
CA TYR A 842 12.89 8.78 16.39
C TYR A 842 12.88 10.19 17.01
N GLN A 843 14.05 10.69 17.42
CA GLN A 843 14.21 12.08 17.87
C GLN A 843 14.63 12.98 16.71
N GLN A 844 13.80 13.96 16.35
CA GLN A 844 14.05 14.78 15.17
C GLN A 844 15.41 15.53 15.25
N LYS A 845 16.33 15.20 14.34
CA LYS A 845 17.65 15.83 14.19
C LYS A 845 17.68 16.92 13.11
N HIS A 846 16.66 16.98 12.27
CA HIS A 846 16.54 17.97 11.21
C HIS A 846 15.08 18.28 10.84
N LEU A 847 14.82 19.53 10.44
CA LEU A 847 13.55 19.95 9.82
C LEU A 847 13.59 19.63 8.34
N GLU A 848 12.64 18.82 7.86
CA GLU A 848 12.67 18.27 6.49
C GLU A 848 11.81 19.02 5.46
N LEU A 849 10.81 19.77 5.94
CA LEU A 849 9.80 20.46 5.13
C LEU A 849 10.14 21.90 4.69
N PRO A 850 11.08 22.65 5.29
CA PRO A 850 11.45 23.97 4.78
C PRO A 850 11.88 23.95 3.29
N LEU A 851 11.47 24.97 2.53
CA LEU A 851 11.77 25.09 1.09
C LEU A 851 13.28 25.16 0.77
N GLY A 852 14.07 25.71 1.70
CA GLY A 852 15.53 25.80 1.58
C GLY A 852 16.27 24.46 1.71
N GLY A 853 15.55 23.35 1.87
CA GLY A 853 16.11 22.01 2.10
C GLY A 853 16.11 21.61 3.56
N ARG A 854 16.74 20.48 3.87
CA ARG A 854 16.85 19.97 5.25
C ARG A 854 17.72 20.90 6.09
N GLN A 855 17.24 21.27 7.27
CA GLN A 855 17.96 22.14 8.20
C GLN A 855 18.23 21.39 9.51
N ALA A 856 19.46 21.46 10.02
CA ALA A 856 19.79 20.87 11.32
C ALA A 856 18.89 21.44 12.42
N PHE A 857 18.41 20.57 13.30
CA PHE A 857 17.46 20.94 14.34
C PHE A 857 17.83 20.27 15.66
N ASP A 858 18.13 21.11 16.65
CA ASP A 858 18.32 20.69 18.02
C ASP A 858 17.14 21.24 18.86
N PRO A 859 16.15 20.41 19.20
CA PRO A 859 14.98 20.84 19.96
C PRO A 859 15.36 21.39 21.35
N ARG A 860 16.36 20.82 22.03
CA ARG A 860 16.78 21.30 23.36
C ARG A 860 17.37 22.70 23.28
N SER A 861 18.30 22.93 22.35
CA SER A 861 18.88 24.25 22.12
C SER A 861 17.81 25.27 21.71
N PHE A 862 16.90 24.85 20.83
CA PHE A 862 15.81 25.68 20.35
C PHE A 862 14.85 26.08 21.48
N PHE A 863 14.38 25.13 22.30
CA PHE A 863 13.50 25.41 23.43
C PHE A 863 14.17 26.21 24.55
N SER A 864 15.46 25.99 24.78
CA SER A 864 16.24 26.81 25.71
C SER A 864 16.30 28.27 25.26
N LYS A 865 16.54 28.53 23.97
CA LYS A 865 16.51 29.88 23.38
C LYS A 865 15.12 30.52 23.41
N ALA A 866 14.07 29.70 23.30
CA ALA A 866 12.68 30.13 23.42
C ALA A 866 12.23 30.36 24.88
N GLY A 867 13.10 30.13 25.87
CA GLY A 867 12.83 30.43 27.27
C GLY A 867 12.02 29.36 28.02
N LEU A 868 11.95 28.13 27.50
CA LEU A 868 11.24 27.04 28.20
C LEU A 868 12.02 26.61 29.44
N ARG A 869 11.32 26.45 30.58
CA ARG A 869 11.91 26.07 31.87
C ARG A 869 12.56 24.67 31.84
N HIS A 870 12.01 23.77 31.04
CA HIS A 870 12.51 22.41 30.87
C HIS A 870 12.78 22.12 29.37
N PRO A 871 13.96 22.47 28.83
CA PRO A 871 14.24 22.29 27.40
C PRO A 871 14.29 20.83 26.92
N ASN A 872 14.38 19.86 27.84
CA ASN A 872 14.31 18.41 27.60
C ASN A 872 12.87 17.86 27.55
N THR A 873 11.86 18.72 27.60
CA THR A 873 10.46 18.30 27.50
C THR A 873 10.18 17.69 26.12
N PRO A 874 9.52 16.52 26.03
CA PRO A 874 8.93 16.04 24.78
C PRO A 874 8.04 17.12 24.14
N TYR A 875 7.85 17.05 22.83
CA TYR A 875 7.12 18.09 22.11
C TYR A 875 6.20 17.50 21.05
N LEU A 876 5.22 18.28 20.64
CA LEU A 876 4.26 17.97 19.61
C LEU A 876 4.74 18.60 18.30
N SER A 877 4.68 17.86 17.20
CA SER A 877 5.05 18.34 15.87
C SER A 877 4.03 17.89 14.84
N GLN A 878 3.69 18.75 13.89
CA GLN A 878 2.85 18.36 12.75
C GLN A 878 3.59 17.50 11.72
N VAL A 879 4.91 17.32 11.85
CA VAL A 879 5.69 16.52 10.90
C VAL A 879 5.54 15.03 11.26
N PRO A 880 5.08 14.16 10.35
CA PRO A 880 5.02 12.72 10.60
C PRO A 880 6.41 12.08 10.63
N CYS A 881 6.63 11.14 11.53
CA CYS A 881 7.86 10.37 11.59
C CYS A 881 7.83 9.16 10.63
N SER A 882 8.85 9.02 9.79
CA SER A 882 9.02 7.89 8.87
C SER A 882 10.11 6.89 9.29
N TRP A 883 10.75 7.09 10.45
CA TRP A 883 11.85 6.24 10.93
C TRP A 883 11.48 5.48 12.19
N GLY A 884 10.26 4.94 12.20
CA GLY A 884 9.67 4.24 13.34
C GLY A 884 8.76 5.14 14.16
N ALA A 885 7.48 4.81 14.13
CA ALA A 885 6.45 5.48 14.93
C ALA A 885 5.24 4.57 15.10
N VAL A 886 4.49 4.82 16.17
CA VAL A 886 3.14 4.30 16.32
C VAL A 886 2.14 5.29 15.74
N TYR A 887 1.18 4.80 14.98
CA TYR A 887 0.09 5.57 14.41
C TYR A 887 -1.22 5.20 15.09
N PHE A 888 -2.05 6.21 15.33
CA PHE A 888 -3.30 6.06 16.06
C PHE A 888 -4.44 5.68 15.11
N PRO A 889 -5.33 4.76 15.52
CA PRO A 889 -6.26 4.07 14.63
C PRO A 889 -7.22 5.01 13.89
N GLU A 890 -7.82 5.98 14.58
CA GLU A 890 -8.79 6.89 13.98
C GLU A 890 -8.15 7.82 12.94
N HIS A 891 -6.93 8.26 13.20
CA HIS A 891 -6.21 9.14 12.31
C HIS A 891 -5.66 8.40 11.09
N TRP A 892 -5.34 7.11 11.26
CA TRP A 892 -4.97 6.24 10.14
C TRP A 892 -6.16 5.88 9.25
N ARG A 893 -7.37 5.68 9.82
CA ARG A 893 -8.61 5.55 9.03
C ARG A 893 -8.95 6.83 8.29
N ASP A 894 -8.85 7.99 8.95
CA ASP A 894 -8.99 9.30 8.30
C ASP A 894 -8.01 9.45 7.12
N PHE A 895 -6.80 8.89 7.22
CA PHE A 895 -5.84 8.87 6.12
C PHE A 895 -6.27 7.99 4.95
N HIS A 896 -6.81 6.80 5.20
CA HIS A 896 -7.36 5.96 4.13
C HIS A 896 -8.50 6.67 3.38
N ASP A 897 -9.39 7.34 4.10
CA ASP A 897 -10.50 8.10 3.51
C ASP A 897 -9.98 9.30 2.73
N TYR A 898 -9.05 10.07 3.31
CA TYR A 898 -8.45 11.22 2.65
C TYR A 898 -7.72 10.83 1.36
N LEU A 899 -6.90 9.78 1.42
CA LEU A 899 -6.14 9.35 0.26
C LEU A 899 -7.07 8.83 -0.84
N SER A 900 -8.10 8.04 -0.48
CA SER A 900 -9.09 7.56 -1.45
C SER A 900 -9.77 8.73 -2.15
N PHE A 901 -10.13 9.77 -1.41
CA PHE A 901 -10.67 11.00 -1.97
C PHE A 901 -9.67 11.74 -2.87
N ARG A 902 -8.40 11.90 -2.44
CA ARG A 902 -7.35 12.57 -3.23
C ARG A 902 -7.06 11.85 -4.54
N LEU A 903 -6.98 10.52 -4.52
CA LEU A 903 -6.74 9.70 -5.71
C LEU A 903 -7.94 9.65 -6.66
N ALA A 904 -9.14 9.91 -6.16
CA ALA A 904 -10.32 9.98 -6.99
C ALA A 904 -10.41 11.31 -7.79
N GLU A 905 -9.62 12.33 -7.44
CA GLU A 905 -9.53 13.62 -8.15
C GLU A 905 -10.87 14.38 -8.33
N HIS A 906 -11.88 14.09 -7.51
CA HIS A 906 -13.24 14.64 -7.74
C HIS A 906 -13.36 16.14 -7.48
N ALA A 907 -12.54 16.71 -6.59
CA ALA A 907 -12.63 18.12 -6.18
C ALA A 907 -11.28 18.84 -5.99
N ILE A 908 -10.18 18.11 -5.79
CA ILE A 908 -8.80 18.66 -5.75
C ILE A 908 -7.93 17.72 -6.59
N THR A 909 -7.15 18.26 -7.53
CA THR A 909 -6.26 17.45 -8.40
C THR A 909 -4.98 17.05 -7.68
N ILE A 910 -4.25 16.04 -8.16
CA ILE A 910 -2.99 15.59 -7.54
C ILE A 910 -1.89 16.66 -7.69
N GLU A 911 -1.99 17.53 -8.69
CA GLU A 911 -1.08 18.65 -8.94
C GLU A 911 -1.29 19.84 -7.98
N ASP A 912 -2.48 19.97 -7.41
CA ASP A 912 -2.80 21.09 -6.52
C ASP A 912 -2.06 21.00 -5.17
N ASN A 913 -1.52 22.14 -4.74
CA ASN A 913 -0.86 22.27 -3.44
C ASN A 913 -1.89 22.53 -2.34
N VAL A 914 -2.12 21.53 -1.49
CA VAL A 914 -2.98 21.66 -0.30
C VAL A 914 -2.29 22.44 0.82
N VAL A 915 -0.98 22.26 0.97
CA VAL A 915 -0.16 23.00 1.94
C VAL A 915 0.74 23.97 1.19
N GLU A 916 0.73 25.23 1.59
CA GLU A 916 1.56 26.27 0.97
C GLU A 916 3.01 26.20 1.47
N ASP A 917 3.96 26.51 0.58
CA ASP A 917 5.38 26.71 0.91
C ASP A 917 6.07 25.57 1.67
N VAL A 918 5.72 24.32 1.36
CA VAL A 918 6.38 23.12 1.90
C VAL A 918 7.04 22.28 0.82
N ARG A 919 8.20 21.72 1.15
CA ARG A 919 8.98 20.86 0.24
C ARG A 919 8.25 19.57 -0.17
N SER A 920 7.31 19.09 0.65
CA SER A 920 6.55 17.86 0.39
C SER A 920 5.67 17.91 -0.84
N ASN A 921 5.35 19.11 -1.35
CA ASN A 921 4.60 19.31 -2.59
C ASN A 921 5.31 18.69 -3.81
N HIS A 922 6.63 18.50 -3.75
CA HIS A 922 7.41 17.85 -4.80
C HIS A 922 7.49 16.31 -4.64
N TRP A 923 6.83 15.72 -3.65
CA TRP A 923 6.88 14.28 -3.36
C TRP A 923 5.63 13.56 -3.89
N SER A 924 5.36 13.66 -5.19
CA SER A 924 4.12 13.17 -5.83
C SER A 924 3.81 11.69 -5.60
N ASN A 925 4.84 10.86 -5.41
CA ASN A 925 4.71 9.41 -5.19
C ASN A 925 4.91 8.98 -3.73
N SER A 926 4.90 9.93 -2.78
CA SER A 926 5.13 9.64 -1.36
C SER A 926 3.83 9.67 -0.55
N TRP A 927 3.56 8.61 0.21
CA TRP A 927 2.45 8.58 1.18
C TRP A 927 2.54 9.73 2.18
N LYS A 928 3.77 10.12 2.53
CA LYS A 928 4.05 11.18 3.51
C LYS A 928 3.54 12.54 3.03
N ARG A 929 3.51 12.79 1.71
CA ARG A 929 2.89 14.01 1.15
C ARG A 929 1.43 14.08 1.55
N TYR A 930 0.64 13.09 1.17
CA TYR A 930 -0.80 13.07 1.42
C TYR A 930 -1.11 13.05 2.92
N PHE A 931 -0.29 12.36 3.72
CA PHE A 931 -0.48 12.38 5.16
C PHE A 931 -0.15 13.75 5.78
N ILE A 932 0.88 14.47 5.31
CA ILE A 932 1.16 15.86 5.70
C ILE A 932 -0.01 16.79 5.34
N GLU A 933 -0.60 16.60 4.15
CA GLU A 933 -1.79 17.36 3.74
C GLU A 933 -2.95 17.14 4.72
N LEU A 934 -3.27 15.89 5.07
CA LEU A 934 -4.29 15.57 6.08
C LEU A 934 -3.96 16.18 7.45
N VAL A 935 -2.73 16.02 7.93
CA VAL A 935 -2.27 16.53 9.22
C VAL A 935 -2.38 18.05 9.27
N TYR A 936 -2.05 18.75 8.18
CA TYR A 936 -2.23 20.19 8.06
C TYR A 936 -3.70 20.57 8.12
N LEU A 937 -4.54 19.90 7.34
CA LEU A 937 -5.97 20.20 7.26
C LEU A 937 -6.67 19.94 8.59
N ARG A 938 -6.37 18.85 9.28
CA ARG A 938 -7.00 18.47 10.57
C ARG A 938 -6.35 19.15 11.78
N GLY A 939 -5.16 19.73 11.64
CA GLY A 939 -4.40 20.26 12.78
C GLY A 939 -3.90 19.15 13.71
N TYR A 940 -3.59 17.97 13.16
CA TYR A 940 -3.05 16.87 13.95
C TYR A 940 -1.57 17.10 14.30
N VAL A 941 -1.10 16.43 15.36
CA VAL A 941 0.28 16.47 15.84
C VAL A 941 0.76 15.08 16.27
N MET A 942 2.07 14.86 16.25
CA MET A 942 2.73 13.65 16.75
C MET A 942 3.65 14.03 17.90
N LEU A 943 3.73 13.16 18.91
CA LEU A 943 4.63 13.31 20.04
C LEU A 943 6.05 12.88 19.66
N TYR A 944 7.04 13.72 19.94
CA TYR A 944 8.45 13.45 19.73
C TYR A 944 9.24 13.38 21.05
N PRO A 945 10.17 12.42 21.19
CA PRO A 945 11.10 12.37 22.31
C PRO A 945 12.13 13.51 22.23
N ASN A 946 12.73 13.86 23.37
CA ASN A 946 13.67 14.97 23.49
C ASN A 946 14.78 14.71 24.54
N PHE A 947 15.44 13.57 24.40
CA PHE A 947 16.52 13.13 25.29
C PHE A 947 17.87 13.77 24.92
N GLU A 948 18.84 13.62 25.82
CA GLU A 948 20.16 14.21 25.70
C GLU A 948 20.95 13.55 24.59
N GLU A 949 21.85 14.30 23.94
CA GLU A 949 22.72 13.76 22.88
C GLU A 949 21.95 13.06 21.74
N PHE A 950 20.69 13.46 21.51
CA PHE A 950 19.78 12.81 20.56
C PHE A 950 19.55 11.31 20.82
N LEU A 951 19.63 10.88 22.08
CA LEU A 951 19.28 9.51 22.44
C LEU A 951 17.86 9.20 21.99
N SER A 952 17.70 8.13 21.22
CA SER A 952 16.46 7.83 20.52
C SER A 952 16.00 6.41 20.74
N LEU A 953 14.74 6.13 20.40
CA LEU A 953 14.14 4.81 20.54
C LEU A 953 14.06 4.06 19.22
N SER A 954 14.40 4.73 18.13
CA SER A 954 14.73 4.12 16.86
C SER A 954 15.88 4.88 16.21
N THR A 955 16.60 4.20 15.34
CA THR A 955 17.62 4.78 14.45
C THR A 955 17.39 4.25 13.05
N ASN A 956 17.76 5.05 12.04
CA ASN A 956 17.69 4.64 10.65
C ASN A 956 19.12 4.56 10.08
N HIS A 957 19.44 3.42 9.47
CA HIS A 957 20.78 3.14 8.94
C HIS A 957 21.00 3.64 7.50
N LEU A 958 19.97 4.20 6.87
CA LEU A 958 19.96 4.72 5.49
C LEU A 958 20.59 3.77 4.47
N GLU A 959 20.22 2.50 4.55
CA GLU A 959 20.75 1.50 3.66
C GLU A 959 20.20 1.67 2.23
N VAL A 960 21.00 1.27 1.23
CA VAL A 960 20.63 1.46 -0.18
C VAL A 960 19.29 0.77 -0.46
N GLY A 961 18.41 1.45 -1.20
CA GLY A 961 17.10 0.94 -1.60
C GLY A 961 16.23 2.05 -2.18
N SER A 962 14.90 1.94 -2.03
CA SER A 962 13.90 2.80 -2.70
C SER A 962 14.14 4.31 -2.53
N HIS A 963 14.66 4.73 -1.37
CA HIS A 963 14.88 6.13 -1.01
C HIS A 963 16.34 6.60 -1.05
N VAL A 964 17.29 5.67 -0.95
CA VAL A 964 18.73 5.98 -0.88
C VAL A 964 19.42 5.28 -2.04
N LYS A 965 19.77 6.05 -3.07
CA LYS A 965 20.44 5.53 -4.29
C LYS A 965 21.97 5.46 -4.15
N VAL A 966 22.56 6.21 -3.22
CA VAL A 966 24.00 6.26 -2.95
C VAL A 966 24.22 6.49 -1.45
N ARG A 967 24.96 5.60 -0.79
CA ARG A 967 25.39 5.75 0.60
C ARG A 967 26.67 6.61 0.65
N SER A 968 26.68 7.64 1.50
CA SER A 968 27.89 8.40 1.85
C SER A 968 27.97 8.50 3.38
N ALA A 969 29.19 8.56 3.93
CA ALA A 969 29.40 8.67 5.38
C ALA A 969 28.72 9.93 5.96
N GLU A 970 28.73 11.03 5.21
CA GLU A 970 28.03 12.28 5.57
C GLU A 970 26.50 12.10 5.62
N ASN A 971 25.92 11.29 4.74
CA ASN A 971 24.48 11.01 4.79
C ASN A 971 24.13 10.14 5.98
N GLU A 972 24.93 9.13 6.32
CA GLU A 972 24.66 8.22 7.44
C GLU A 972 24.69 8.94 8.80
N GLU A 973 25.62 9.87 9.00
CA GLU A 973 25.73 10.66 10.23
C GLU A 973 24.52 11.61 10.45
N LEU A 974 23.80 11.98 9.38
CA LEU A 974 22.65 12.88 9.46
C LEU A 974 21.37 12.23 10.00
N PHE A 975 21.29 10.89 9.98
CA PHE A 975 20.05 10.15 10.31
C PHE A 975 20.28 9.07 11.37
N SER A 976 21.50 8.58 11.53
CA SER A 976 21.83 7.68 12.64
C SER A 976 21.79 8.44 13.98
N LEU A 977 21.10 7.83 14.95
CA LEU A 977 20.99 8.29 16.33
C LEU A 977 21.44 7.20 17.29
N PRO A 978 22.02 7.58 18.45
CA PRO A 978 22.32 6.62 19.50
C PRO A 978 21.01 6.04 20.06
N LEU A 979 20.89 4.71 20.05
CA LEU A 979 19.74 4.02 20.65
C LEU A 979 19.86 4.00 22.18
N MET A 980 18.75 4.27 22.87
CA MET A 980 18.66 4.08 24.33
C MET A 980 18.88 2.61 24.68
N GLN A 981 19.89 2.31 25.50
CA GLN A 981 20.25 0.93 25.86
C GLN A 981 19.69 0.54 27.23
N LEU A 982 19.53 -0.77 27.46
CA LEU A 982 19.24 -1.32 28.79
C LEU A 982 20.39 -0.96 29.74
N GLN A 983 20.03 -0.49 30.93
CA GLN A 983 20.99 -0.05 31.93
C GLN A 983 21.60 -1.21 32.71
N LYS A 984 22.76 -0.95 33.31
CA LYS A 984 23.38 -1.90 34.24
C LYS A 984 22.58 -1.99 35.53
N PRO A 985 22.57 -3.14 36.23
CA PRO A 985 21.89 -3.27 37.52
C PRO A 985 22.35 -2.19 38.51
N GLY A 986 21.41 -1.35 38.99
CA GLY A 986 21.69 -0.26 39.93
C GLY A 986 21.60 1.17 39.36
N GLU A 987 21.52 1.33 38.04
CA GLU A 987 21.26 2.63 37.39
C GLU A 987 19.75 2.87 37.22
N SER A 988 19.31 4.14 37.29
CA SER A 988 17.89 4.52 37.20
C SER A 988 17.42 4.70 35.76
N CYS A 989 16.27 4.15 35.40
CA CYS A 989 15.74 4.10 34.03
C CYS A 989 15.83 5.44 33.29
N ARG A 990 16.51 5.45 32.12
CA ARG A 990 16.70 6.69 31.31
C ARG A 990 15.39 7.28 30.78
N LEU A 991 14.33 6.48 30.64
CA LEU A 991 12.99 7.01 30.32
C LEU A 991 12.46 7.97 31.40
N LEU A 992 12.98 7.89 32.63
CA LEU A 992 12.62 8.78 33.74
C LEU A 992 13.49 10.06 33.78
N GLU A 993 14.38 10.30 32.82
CA GLU A 993 15.10 11.59 32.64
C GLU A 993 14.17 12.72 32.15
N LEU A 994 12.88 12.41 31.93
CA LEU A 994 11.83 13.37 31.63
C LEU A 994 11.66 14.40 32.77
N PRO A 995 11.14 15.61 32.48
CA PRO A 995 10.80 16.58 33.51
C PRO A 995 9.89 15.96 34.58
N HIS A 996 10.34 16.01 35.84
CA HIS A 996 9.65 15.37 36.99
C HIS A 996 9.51 13.84 36.92
N GLY A 997 10.28 13.16 36.08
CA GLY A 997 10.27 11.70 35.96
C GLY A 997 9.00 11.12 35.34
N ARG A 998 8.26 11.91 34.54
CA ARG A 998 7.03 11.44 33.88
C ARG A 998 6.74 12.23 32.62
N LEU A 999 5.81 11.72 31.80
CA LEU A 999 5.27 12.46 30.68
C LEU A 999 4.49 13.70 31.18
N PRO A 1000 4.76 14.90 30.62
CA PRO A 1000 3.97 16.09 30.91
C PRO A 1000 2.54 15.96 30.40
N GLY A 1001 1.59 16.62 31.06
CA GLY A 1001 0.24 16.78 30.53
C GLY A 1001 0.24 17.57 29.22
N THR A 1002 -0.78 17.37 28.38
CA THR A 1002 -0.83 17.89 27.00
C THR A 1002 -0.60 19.41 26.90
N ASN A 1003 -1.15 20.18 27.83
CA ASN A 1003 -1.03 21.66 27.83
C ASN A 1003 0.39 22.16 28.14
N LEU A 1004 1.28 21.30 28.63
CA LEU A 1004 2.68 21.62 28.94
C LEU A 1004 3.63 21.25 27.78
N LEU A 1005 3.13 20.56 26.76
CA LEU A 1005 3.93 20.15 25.61
C LEU A 1005 4.10 21.31 24.63
N PRO A 1006 5.34 21.67 24.24
CA PRO A 1006 5.57 22.64 23.18
C PRO A 1006 5.04 22.11 21.85
N VAL A 1007 4.49 22.99 21.01
CA VAL A 1007 3.93 22.60 19.70
C VAL A 1007 4.73 23.25 18.58
N LEU A 1008 5.15 22.45 17.61
CA LEU A 1008 5.82 22.87 16.38
C LEU A 1008 4.90 22.70 15.18
N ASN A 1009 4.84 23.73 14.32
CA ASN A 1009 4.19 23.62 13.02
C ASN A 1009 5.05 22.84 12.01
N LEU A 1010 4.54 22.62 10.79
CA LEU A 1010 5.25 21.90 9.72
C LEU A 1010 6.65 22.47 9.37
N THR A 1011 6.88 23.77 9.56
CA THR A 1011 8.17 24.42 9.27
C THR A 1011 9.10 24.49 10.49
N GLY A 1012 8.69 23.92 11.64
CA GLY A 1012 9.49 23.87 12.87
C GLY A 1012 9.42 25.12 13.75
N SER A 1013 8.43 26.00 13.56
CA SER A 1013 8.20 27.18 14.41
C SER A 1013 7.26 26.85 15.57
N LEU A 1014 7.50 27.46 16.74
CA LEU A 1014 6.63 27.34 17.91
C LEU A 1014 5.24 27.91 17.61
N THR A 1015 4.21 27.20 18.05
CA THR A 1015 2.79 27.57 17.86
C THR A 1015 1.93 26.94 18.97
N SER A 1016 0.61 26.98 18.82
CA SER A 1016 -0.35 26.34 19.73
C SER A 1016 -1.23 25.33 18.97
N LEU A 1017 -1.83 24.39 19.69
CA LEU A 1017 -2.80 23.43 19.12
C LEU A 1017 -4.01 24.14 18.49
N GLU A 1018 -4.46 25.24 19.12
CA GLU A 1018 -5.59 26.01 18.61
C GLU A 1018 -5.27 26.72 17.29
N GLU A 1019 -4.07 27.28 17.15
CA GLU A 1019 -3.65 27.97 15.93
C GLU A 1019 -3.52 27.00 14.74
N ILE A 1020 -2.94 25.82 14.96
CA ILE A 1020 -2.82 24.82 13.89
C ILE A 1020 -4.18 24.28 13.44
N LYS A 1021 -5.14 24.11 14.37
CA LYS A 1021 -6.52 23.71 14.06
C LYS A 1021 -7.22 24.78 13.25
N LYS A 1022 -7.18 26.03 13.72
CA LYS A 1022 -7.80 27.19 13.06
C LYS A 1022 -7.28 27.36 11.63
N ARG A 1023 -5.96 27.22 11.45
CA ARG A 1023 -5.32 27.27 10.12
C ARG A 1023 -5.81 26.14 9.21
N GLY A 1024 -5.92 24.93 9.74
CA GLY A 1024 -6.44 23.78 8.99
C GLY A 1024 -7.90 23.96 8.56
N ILE A 1025 -8.77 24.43 9.48
CA ILE A 1025 -10.17 24.76 9.21
C ILE A 1025 -10.27 25.79 8.08
N SER A 1026 -9.58 26.92 8.21
CA SER A 1026 -9.61 27.98 7.20
C SER A 1026 -9.15 27.48 5.82
N LYS A 1027 -8.14 26.60 5.75
CA LYS A 1027 -7.71 26.01 4.48
C LYS A 1027 -8.77 25.08 3.90
N ARG A 1028 -9.47 24.27 4.70
CA ARG A 1028 -10.58 23.43 4.22
C ARG A 1028 -11.74 24.26 3.67
N GLU A 1029 -12.13 25.33 4.36
CA GLU A 1029 -13.18 26.25 3.90
C GLU A 1029 -12.84 26.85 2.53
N ASN A 1030 -11.59 27.27 2.35
CA ASN A 1030 -11.10 27.80 1.07
C ASN A 1030 -11.05 26.74 -0.04
N LEU A 1031 -10.61 25.52 0.28
CA LEU A 1031 -10.44 24.44 -0.71
C LEU A 1031 -11.78 23.85 -1.17
N PHE A 1032 -12.75 23.72 -0.27
CA PHE A 1032 -13.99 22.99 -0.53
C PHE A 1032 -15.23 23.90 -0.63
N THR A 1033 -15.09 25.22 -0.48
CA THR A 1033 -16.18 26.22 -0.62
C THR A 1033 -17.39 25.97 0.28
N CYS A 1034 -17.13 25.64 1.53
CA CYS A 1034 -18.16 25.19 2.46
C CYS A 1034 -18.67 26.31 3.36
N GLU A 1035 -19.97 26.33 3.63
CA GLU A 1035 -20.52 27.18 4.69
C GLU A 1035 -20.24 26.53 6.05
N SER A 1036 -19.59 27.26 6.95
CA SER A 1036 -19.29 26.81 8.31
C SER A 1036 -20.61 26.46 9.02
N PRO A 1037 -20.85 25.18 9.41
CA PRO A 1037 -22.02 24.86 10.20
C PRO A 1037 -21.85 25.52 11.56
N THR A 1038 -22.92 26.11 12.05
CA THR A 1038 -22.89 26.93 13.27
C THR A 1038 -22.74 26.11 14.56
N GLY A 1039 -22.18 24.87 14.56
CA GLY A 1039 -22.08 23.95 15.70
C GLY A 1039 -20.75 23.19 15.88
N SER A 1040 -20.57 22.57 17.06
CA SER A 1040 -19.30 22.08 17.64
C SER A 1040 -18.39 21.30 16.67
N ASP A 1041 -17.10 21.66 16.69
CA ASP A 1041 -16.02 21.33 15.75
C ASP A 1041 -15.68 19.84 15.55
N GLU A 1042 -16.23 18.90 16.32
CA GLU A 1042 -15.73 17.51 16.36
C GLU A 1042 -16.41 16.56 15.34
N ASP A 1043 -17.57 16.91 14.77
CA ASP A 1043 -18.38 16.01 13.92
C ASP A 1043 -18.42 16.39 12.43
N LEU A 1044 -17.54 17.29 11.97
CA LEU A 1044 -17.48 17.70 10.57
C LEU A 1044 -16.83 16.59 9.71
N PRO A 1045 -17.57 15.95 8.78
CA PRO A 1045 -16.95 15.03 7.83
C PRO A 1045 -15.85 15.75 7.04
N PHE A 1046 -14.80 15.00 6.69
CA PHE A 1046 -13.63 15.53 5.97
C PHE A 1046 -14.04 16.36 4.73
N LEU A 1047 -15.10 15.90 4.05
CA LEU A 1047 -15.82 16.62 3.01
C LEU A 1047 -17.05 17.27 3.64
N CYS A 1048 -17.17 18.57 3.50
CA CYS A 1048 -18.22 19.37 4.12
C CYS A 1048 -19.61 18.74 4.01
N ALA A 1049 -20.27 18.56 5.16
CA ALA A 1049 -21.63 18.08 5.22
C ALA A 1049 -22.59 19.14 4.65
N GLY A 1050 -22.93 19.02 3.36
CA GLY A 1050 -24.03 19.76 2.75
C GLY A 1050 -23.60 20.85 1.76
N THR A 1051 -24.19 20.77 0.57
CA THR A 1051 -24.14 21.75 -0.54
C THR A 1051 -22.81 21.92 -1.26
N TRP A 1052 -22.50 20.97 -2.14
CA TRP A 1052 -21.69 21.26 -3.32
C TRP A 1052 -22.46 22.27 -4.18
N LYS A 1053 -21.91 23.47 -4.41
CA LYS A 1053 -22.37 24.29 -5.54
C LYS A 1053 -21.93 23.56 -6.81
N ILE A 1054 -22.86 22.84 -7.43
CA ILE A 1054 -22.67 22.33 -8.79
C ILE A 1054 -22.35 23.56 -9.65
N PRO A 1055 -21.19 23.63 -10.31
CA PRO A 1055 -20.93 24.70 -11.27
C PRO A 1055 -22.01 24.62 -12.34
N GLU A 1056 -22.68 25.74 -12.64
CA GLU A 1056 -23.64 25.78 -13.73
C GLU A 1056 -23.02 25.20 -15.01
N PRO A 1057 -23.76 24.39 -15.77
CA PRO A 1057 -23.23 23.82 -17.01
C PRO A 1057 -22.84 24.96 -17.95
N PHE A 1058 -21.58 24.97 -18.37
CA PHE A 1058 -21.10 25.88 -19.41
C PHE A 1058 -21.84 25.58 -20.72
N ASP A 1059 -22.49 26.62 -21.26
CA ASP A 1059 -23.17 26.68 -22.57
C ASP A 1059 -22.24 26.37 -23.77
#